data_AF-A0A918TUR8-F1
#
_entry.id   AF-A0A918TUR8-F1
#
_cell.length_a   1.000
_cell.length_b   1.000
_cell.length_c   1.000
_cell.angle_alpha   90.00
_cell.angle_beta   90.00
_cell.angle_gamma   90.00
#
_symmetry.space_group_name_H-M   'P 1'
#
loop_
_entity.id
_entity.type
_entity.pdbx_description
1 polymer ?
#
loop_
_entity_poly.entity_id
_entity_poly.type
_entity_poly.pdbx_seq_one_letter_code
_entity_poly.pdbx_strand_id
1 'polypeptide(L)'
;MDGTVNHTGGDFDVNALELGRALGSSANYELSSGELRIGRAKNGVSLYLGANSSSSDSGSGTFVISGGSFLTRTGVRLGHFSKDGDGTFSVLGSASSEIGIAGANTDSDGFWEQNSGSVLRVGIDFGGVTPIVLKDGSSTAGPSATFEDGALLDVDYYNLTSGGGTWVVMEVENGPVIDNGLAFAPGVDTSVWSFTIDNSGSNGRLLVSATGQPLGYALTIGSTLQQKMRYGMDYERLWYWTGGLSGSERDQVARWSAVDADIDFVRVAINSKYELTEGSYDLSAYTSKIIPLMQEMKQANPNIKFFASPRPLNEAYPNKKWENQDVKWQPYPIWVTGASDPVTSDFDFKWEKCAEYLERYILLMKSYGFKISFLDLTNEWQDATPLGGSRIDTGDARDITNYLKANLDPEDMPLIVTSSAWNYAQGTSWINAHTTNARRDSIDIAASHNTDRGGDAQTFADKVRSVLGPEKEIWNTEVHGWKSTSSENETTSFYYYLEAIRAGFSGINGWLAIGTANQGHSYILNPSGSPTRNVKYYIYRKLSSTSNYGHALDILEEPGALTIPLGSNDDDIPRTVAAFIKGNLMTVWVVNESSSTVPLVITPSGRSIAESNVRRTRWTDPSDVEGFETFEPVFEGASFASNIPAESVCCFEIVLDTEDFSNDRIEAEDYSHAWDVATETTGDSDGELNVGHIRGGSFTRYGGVALEDDSVMTFRLARPAGRPDGVVEIREGSSTGNLLGTVAVPVTGNWQSYETVSTQLDVDAGIYNLYLNFVEASSSTGNFLANFNWFTVNEPTVPEAPVQLTATPVENSRIDLTWDLVSEADSYTVLRSTSLDGTYDEIANGVTTSSFSDSSVVAGVSYFYVVRAVNAGGESANSPGASASLLLAAPISFTANKVNASRIDLGWGAVSGATSYLVKRATMEGGPYATIASGVTATSYSDSDSLTPGIRYYYVATASSGGAESAASNEASAVPSDPLVPDDVVIESLELGTNLAGEEQVLAAVAKSGLGQFYQVMGSEDLTANSWSPVSSIYQGNGGLLEIDFAFDYSTNSKMFFRLEAWTE
;
A
#
# COMPACT_ATOMS: atom_id res chain seq x y z
N MET A 1 -21.49 12.29 8.04
CA MET A 1 -20.26 11.59 7.63
C MET A 1 -20.73 10.35 6.93
N ASP A 2 -20.11 10.03 5.82
CA ASP A 2 -20.28 8.72 5.21
C ASP A 2 -19.30 7.77 5.88
N GLY A 3 -19.73 6.55 6.19
CA GLY A 3 -18.84 5.59 6.83
C GLY A 3 -19.52 4.45 7.55
N THR A 4 -18.77 3.37 7.73
CA THR A 4 -19.18 2.16 8.44
C THR A 4 -18.41 2.05 9.74
N VAL A 5 -19.10 1.75 10.85
CA VAL A 5 -18.48 1.37 12.13
C VAL A 5 -18.65 -0.12 12.34
N ASN A 6 -17.55 -0.86 12.39
CA ASN A 6 -17.56 -2.30 12.70
C ASN A 6 -17.21 -2.49 14.19
N HIS A 7 -18.14 -3.05 14.96
CA HIS A 7 -17.98 -3.35 16.38
C HIS A 7 -17.82 -4.85 16.58
N THR A 8 -16.58 -5.26 16.86
CA THR A 8 -16.16 -6.63 17.15
C THR A 8 -15.57 -6.74 18.57
N GLY A 9 -16.40 -7.09 19.54
CA GLY A 9 -15.98 -7.33 20.92
C GLY A 9 -15.88 -6.06 21.79
N GLY A 10 -15.71 -6.25 23.10
CA GLY A 10 -15.66 -5.17 24.08
C GLY A 10 -16.99 -4.46 24.34
N ASP A 11 -17.00 -3.57 25.34
CA ASP A 11 -18.17 -2.82 25.79
C ASP A 11 -18.05 -1.36 25.34
N PHE A 12 -19.07 -0.85 24.64
CA PHE A 12 -19.11 0.53 24.17
C PHE A 12 -20.37 1.25 24.66
N ASP A 13 -20.17 2.30 25.46
CA ASP A 13 -21.24 3.11 26.02
C ASP A 13 -21.26 4.49 25.35
N VAL A 14 -22.35 4.84 24.66
CA VAL A 14 -22.53 6.14 24.02
C VAL A 14 -23.79 6.85 24.50
N ASN A 15 -23.81 8.18 24.46
CA ASN A 15 -24.98 8.94 24.93
C ASN A 15 -26.17 8.86 23.96
N ALA A 16 -25.89 8.87 22.66
CA ALA A 16 -26.87 8.80 21.58
C ALA A 16 -26.15 8.36 20.30
N LEU A 17 -26.84 7.62 19.44
CA LEU A 17 -26.32 7.23 18.13
C LEU A 17 -27.28 7.71 17.03
N GLU A 18 -26.74 8.39 16.04
CA GLU A 18 -27.50 8.96 14.93
C GLU A 18 -26.77 8.64 13.62
N LEU A 19 -27.37 7.79 12.79
CA LEU A 19 -26.79 7.34 11.53
C LEU A 19 -27.56 7.95 10.37
N GLY A 20 -26.87 8.49 9.37
CA GLY A 20 -27.50 9.03 8.17
C GLY A 20 -28.26 10.35 8.37
N ARG A 21 -27.95 11.11 9.43
CA ARG A 21 -28.74 12.29 9.80
C ARG A 21 -28.57 13.51 8.88
N ALA A 22 -27.45 13.59 8.15
CA ALA A 22 -27.13 14.73 7.29
C ALA A 22 -27.65 14.55 5.85
N LEU A 23 -27.82 15.66 5.13
CA LEU A 23 -28.21 15.66 3.71
C LEU A 23 -27.26 14.80 2.89
N GLY A 24 -27.78 13.80 2.17
CA GLY A 24 -26.99 12.94 1.28
C GLY A 24 -25.95 12.09 1.99
N SER A 25 -26.01 11.95 3.32
CA SER A 25 -25.07 11.09 4.05
C SER A 25 -25.56 9.66 4.15
N SER A 26 -24.66 8.68 4.02
CA SER A 26 -24.92 7.26 4.25
C SER A 26 -24.01 6.74 5.37
N ALA A 27 -24.59 6.26 6.47
CA ALA A 27 -23.80 5.73 7.60
C ALA A 27 -24.29 4.35 8.04
N ASN A 28 -23.35 3.46 8.30
CA ASN A 28 -23.61 2.09 8.74
C ASN A 28 -22.96 1.81 10.11
N TYR A 29 -23.61 1.03 10.95
CA TYR A 29 -23.03 0.48 12.17
C TYR A 29 -23.31 -1.02 12.21
N GLU A 30 -22.26 -1.83 12.31
CA GLU A 30 -22.32 -3.29 12.33
C GLU A 30 -21.84 -3.82 13.68
N LEU A 31 -22.72 -4.47 14.43
CA LEU A 31 -22.43 -5.13 15.70
C LEU A 31 -22.43 -6.65 15.51
N SER A 32 -21.25 -7.26 15.57
CA SER A 32 -21.08 -8.71 15.37
C SER A 32 -20.68 -9.46 16.65
N SER A 33 -20.11 -8.77 17.65
CA SER A 33 -19.83 -9.31 18.99
C SER A 33 -19.56 -8.17 19.97
N GLY A 34 -19.55 -8.45 21.28
CA GLY A 34 -19.40 -7.43 22.33
C GLY A 34 -20.74 -6.82 22.74
N GLU A 35 -20.71 -5.63 23.33
CA GLU A 35 -21.91 -4.98 23.88
C GLU A 35 -21.93 -3.48 23.56
N LEU A 36 -23.03 -3.01 22.98
CA LEU A 36 -23.30 -1.60 22.72
C LEU A 36 -24.43 -1.12 23.63
N ARG A 37 -24.14 -0.15 24.51
CA ARG A 37 -25.16 0.56 25.30
C ARG A 37 -25.33 1.99 24.83
N ILE A 38 -26.58 2.39 24.63
CA ILE A 38 -26.93 3.74 24.21
C ILE A 38 -27.77 4.42 25.31
N GLY A 39 -27.29 5.57 25.77
CA GLY A 39 -27.98 6.47 26.70
C GLY A 39 -29.18 7.18 26.07
N ARG A 40 -29.59 8.30 26.67
CA ARG A 40 -30.75 9.09 26.23
C ARG A 40 -30.31 10.42 25.62
N ALA A 41 -30.64 10.66 24.36
CA ALA A 41 -30.44 11.96 23.73
C ALA A 41 -31.43 13.02 24.28
N LYS A 42 -31.14 14.31 24.02
CA LYS A 42 -31.99 15.43 24.46
C LYS A 42 -33.42 15.38 23.90
N ASN A 43 -33.62 14.77 22.75
CA ASN A 43 -34.94 14.57 22.11
C ASN A 43 -35.64 13.28 22.60
N GLY A 44 -35.03 12.50 23.49
CA GLY A 44 -35.60 11.27 24.04
C GLY A 44 -35.38 10.00 23.22
N VAL A 45 -34.71 10.08 22.06
CA VAL A 45 -34.39 8.92 21.21
C VAL A 45 -32.98 8.43 21.54
N SER A 46 -32.77 7.12 21.65
CA SER A 46 -31.44 6.53 21.85
C SER A 46 -30.74 6.33 20.51
N LEU A 47 -31.40 5.64 19.58
CA LEU A 47 -30.90 5.38 18.22
C LEU A 47 -31.81 6.02 17.18
N TYR A 48 -31.21 6.80 16.28
CA TYR A 48 -31.89 7.42 15.16
C TYR A 48 -31.26 6.98 13.84
N LEU A 49 -32.07 6.46 12.92
CA LEU A 49 -31.63 5.98 11.60
C LEU A 49 -32.30 6.78 10.49
N GLY A 50 -31.51 7.53 9.72
CA GLY A 50 -31.95 8.34 8.57
C GLY A 50 -32.05 9.84 8.84
N ALA A 51 -32.55 10.58 7.85
CA ALA A 51 -32.56 12.06 7.80
C ALA A 51 -33.43 12.76 8.87
N ASN A 52 -33.13 14.04 9.13
CA ASN A 52 -33.86 14.95 10.04
C ASN A 52 -34.80 15.91 9.27
N SER A 53 -35.89 16.42 9.88
CA SER A 53 -36.86 17.32 9.19
C SER A 53 -36.25 18.64 8.69
N SER A 54 -36.46 19.00 7.42
CA SER A 54 -37.64 19.77 6.96
C SER A 54 -37.56 20.27 5.49
N SER A 55 -36.57 19.85 4.69
CA SER A 55 -36.59 20.12 3.24
C SER A 55 -35.61 19.21 2.48
N SER A 56 -36.10 18.43 1.52
CA SER A 56 -35.29 17.68 0.53
C SER A 56 -34.17 16.76 1.07
N ASP A 57 -34.19 16.39 2.34
CA ASP A 57 -33.11 15.61 2.95
C ASP A 57 -33.14 14.11 2.59
N SER A 58 -32.01 13.55 2.12
CA SER A 58 -31.85 12.18 1.59
C SER A 58 -30.80 11.35 2.33
N GLY A 59 -30.67 11.53 3.64
CA GLY A 59 -29.69 10.80 4.45
C GLY A 59 -30.18 9.40 4.84
N SER A 60 -29.32 8.38 4.66
CA SER A 60 -29.58 6.97 4.94
C SER A 60 -28.75 6.45 6.11
N GLY A 61 -29.39 5.75 7.04
CA GLY A 61 -28.73 5.19 8.22
C GLY A 61 -29.05 3.72 8.38
N THR A 62 -28.02 2.88 8.46
CA THR A 62 -28.16 1.43 8.64
C THR A 62 -27.56 0.99 9.96
N PHE A 63 -28.29 0.21 10.74
CA PHE A 63 -27.77 -0.52 11.88
C PHE A 63 -27.94 -2.01 11.64
N VAL A 64 -26.88 -2.80 11.79
CA VAL A 64 -26.89 -4.25 11.64
C VAL A 64 -26.41 -4.88 12.94
N ILE A 65 -27.17 -5.85 13.45
CA ILE A 65 -26.71 -6.72 14.52
C ILE A 65 -26.75 -8.18 14.07
N SER A 66 -25.59 -8.84 14.12
CA SER A 66 -25.41 -10.26 13.79
C SER A 66 -24.87 -11.08 14.97
N GLY A 67 -24.46 -10.42 16.05
CA GLY A 67 -24.04 -11.05 17.31
C GLY A 67 -23.81 -10.01 18.41
N GLY A 68 -23.49 -10.47 19.64
CA GLY A 68 -23.30 -9.57 20.78
C GLY A 68 -24.61 -9.04 21.39
N SER A 69 -24.55 -7.91 22.10
CA SER A 69 -25.69 -7.31 22.81
C SER A 69 -25.90 -5.83 22.46
N PHE A 70 -27.14 -5.46 22.17
CA PHE A 70 -27.56 -4.08 21.93
C PHE A 70 -28.58 -3.64 22.99
N LEU A 71 -28.24 -2.62 23.77
CA LEU A 71 -29.09 -2.09 24.84
C LEU A 71 -29.28 -0.59 24.69
N THR A 72 -30.51 -0.11 24.68
CA THR A 72 -30.80 1.33 24.75
C THR A 72 -31.40 1.71 26.09
N ARG A 73 -31.35 3.00 26.45
CA ARG A 73 -32.05 3.53 27.62
C ARG A 73 -33.50 3.91 27.32
N THR A 74 -33.79 4.37 26.10
CA THR A 74 -35.14 4.75 25.64
C THR A 74 -35.42 4.09 24.29
N GLY A 75 -36.12 4.76 23.37
CA GLY A 75 -36.53 4.15 22.11
C GLY A 75 -35.60 4.33 20.91
N VAL A 76 -35.94 3.59 19.87
CA VAL A 76 -35.31 3.56 18.55
C VAL A 76 -36.28 4.19 17.54
N ARG A 77 -35.76 5.01 16.63
CA ARG A 77 -36.54 5.59 15.53
C ARG A 77 -35.87 5.36 14.19
N LEU A 78 -36.66 4.86 13.24
CA LEU A 78 -36.29 4.67 11.84
C LEU A 78 -37.07 5.69 10.98
N GLY A 79 -36.35 6.47 10.17
CA GLY A 79 -36.92 7.51 9.31
C GLY A 79 -37.47 8.75 10.03
N HIS A 80 -38.18 9.60 9.30
CA HIS A 80 -38.73 10.88 9.80
C HIS A 80 -40.24 11.02 9.53
N PHE A 81 -41.00 11.58 10.49
CA PHE A 81 -42.47 11.74 10.50
C PHE A 81 -43.15 12.43 9.31
N SER A 82 -42.40 13.02 8.38
CA SER A 82 -42.95 13.90 7.34
C SER A 82 -42.72 13.41 5.91
N LYS A 83 -41.99 12.32 5.70
CA LYS A 83 -41.63 11.74 4.39
C LYS A 83 -41.24 10.27 4.50
N ASP A 84 -41.21 9.58 3.35
CA ASP A 84 -40.50 8.32 3.17
C ASP A 84 -39.01 8.54 3.55
N GLY A 85 -38.49 7.80 4.54
CA GLY A 85 -37.14 8.00 5.09
C GLY A 85 -36.31 6.71 5.14
N ASP A 86 -35.03 6.83 4.75
CA ASP A 86 -34.12 5.70 4.43
C ASP A 86 -33.36 5.11 5.64
N GLY A 87 -34.08 4.80 6.73
CA GLY A 87 -33.51 4.15 7.92
C GLY A 87 -33.69 2.64 7.90
N THR A 88 -32.62 1.87 8.11
CA THR A 88 -32.67 0.38 8.12
C THR A 88 -32.10 -0.19 9.41
N PHE A 89 -32.89 -0.98 10.14
CA PHE A 89 -32.41 -1.76 11.28
C PHE A 89 -32.47 -3.25 10.92
N SER A 90 -31.34 -3.94 10.95
CA SER A 90 -31.22 -5.35 10.56
C SER A 90 -30.87 -6.22 11.76
N VAL A 91 -31.65 -7.27 11.98
CA VAL A 91 -31.33 -8.36 12.92
C VAL A 91 -31.03 -9.61 12.11
N LEU A 92 -29.82 -10.13 12.26
CA LEU A 92 -29.31 -11.25 11.48
C LEU A 92 -29.07 -12.47 12.38
N GLY A 93 -29.98 -13.44 12.32
CA GLY A 93 -29.89 -14.70 13.02
C GLY A 93 -30.10 -14.64 14.54
N SER A 94 -29.70 -15.71 15.20
CA SER A 94 -29.94 -15.99 16.62
C SER A 94 -28.68 -15.88 17.49
N ALA A 95 -27.56 -15.44 16.91
CA ALA A 95 -26.27 -15.34 17.60
C ALA A 95 -26.15 -14.12 18.54
N SER A 96 -27.07 -13.14 18.45
CA SER A 96 -27.11 -12.02 19.38
C SER A 96 -27.61 -12.48 20.75
N SER A 97 -26.94 -12.06 21.82
CA SER A 97 -27.31 -12.45 23.18
C SER A 97 -28.53 -11.68 23.70
N GLU A 98 -28.69 -10.41 23.32
CA GLU A 98 -29.84 -9.59 23.71
C GLU A 98 -29.99 -8.35 22.79
N ILE A 99 -31.23 -8.02 22.43
CA ILE A 99 -31.60 -6.75 21.79
C ILE A 99 -32.68 -6.08 22.64
N GLY A 100 -32.27 -5.22 23.55
CA GLY A 100 -33.12 -4.64 24.60
C GLY A 100 -33.33 -3.14 24.42
N ILE A 101 -34.54 -2.72 24.06
CA ILE A 101 -34.93 -1.31 24.01
C ILE A 101 -35.46 -0.89 25.37
N ALA A 102 -34.85 0.15 25.96
CA ALA A 102 -34.89 0.43 27.41
C ALA A 102 -34.29 -0.68 28.28
N GLY A 103 -33.37 -1.49 27.71
CA GLY A 103 -32.64 -2.55 28.41
C GLY A 103 -31.53 -2.06 29.34
N ALA A 104 -31.01 -0.83 29.14
CA ALA A 104 -29.86 -0.32 29.89
C ALA A 104 -30.20 0.30 31.26
N ASN A 105 -31.47 0.61 31.55
CA ASN A 105 -31.91 1.17 32.83
C ASN A 105 -33.43 1.05 33.03
N THR A 106 -33.89 0.79 34.27
CA THR A 106 -35.30 0.50 34.58
C THR A 106 -36.12 1.74 34.95
N ASP A 107 -35.90 2.88 34.28
CA ASP A 107 -36.56 4.15 34.62
C ASP A 107 -37.26 4.83 33.44
N SER A 108 -37.33 4.17 32.30
CA SER A 108 -37.98 4.66 31.08
C SER A 108 -38.53 3.50 30.29
N ASP A 109 -39.62 3.72 29.55
CA ASP A 109 -40.21 2.71 28.69
C ASP A 109 -39.51 2.70 27.32
N GLY A 110 -39.37 1.49 26.77
CA GLY A 110 -38.90 1.32 25.40
C GLY A 110 -39.94 1.80 24.40
N PHE A 111 -39.50 2.42 23.30
CA PHE A 111 -40.38 2.65 22.16
C PHE A 111 -39.66 2.30 20.85
N TRP A 112 -40.44 1.87 19.88
CA TRP A 112 -40.00 1.68 18.50
C TRP A 112 -40.91 2.50 17.60
N GLU A 113 -40.33 3.32 16.75
CA GLU A 113 -41.07 4.12 15.76
C GLU A 113 -40.46 3.89 14.39
N GLN A 114 -41.20 3.23 13.51
CA GLN A 114 -40.81 2.99 12.12
C GLN A 114 -41.71 3.82 11.20
N ASN A 115 -41.13 4.83 10.57
CA ASN A 115 -41.84 5.73 9.68
C ASN A 115 -41.92 5.17 8.24
N SER A 116 -42.74 5.79 7.39
CA SER A 116 -42.83 5.45 5.97
C SER A 116 -41.44 5.36 5.31
N GLY A 117 -41.25 4.39 4.41
CA GLY A 117 -40.00 4.17 3.66
C GLY A 117 -38.87 3.50 4.44
N SER A 118 -38.98 3.38 5.76
CA SER A 118 -37.94 2.78 6.60
C SER A 118 -38.12 1.27 6.78
N VAL A 119 -37.02 0.54 6.99
CA VAL A 119 -36.96 -0.92 6.90
C VAL A 119 -36.53 -1.57 8.22
N LEU A 120 -37.32 -2.53 8.69
CA LEU A 120 -36.87 -3.55 9.63
C LEU A 120 -36.50 -4.80 8.84
N ARG A 121 -35.21 -5.17 8.83
CA ARG A 121 -34.72 -6.36 8.17
C ARG A 121 -34.48 -7.50 9.17
N VAL A 122 -34.91 -8.70 8.80
CA VAL A 122 -34.88 -9.89 9.66
C VAL A 122 -34.31 -11.06 8.86
N GLY A 123 -33.10 -11.46 9.19
CA GLY A 123 -32.49 -12.70 8.71
C GLY A 123 -32.78 -13.83 9.69
N ILE A 124 -33.46 -14.89 9.26
CA ILE A 124 -33.75 -16.07 10.10
C ILE A 124 -32.67 -17.12 9.89
N ASP A 125 -32.03 -17.58 10.97
CA ASP A 125 -31.04 -18.66 10.95
C ASP A 125 -31.53 -19.99 11.53
N PHE A 126 -30.64 -20.98 11.68
CA PHE A 126 -31.01 -22.30 12.23
C PHE A 126 -31.57 -22.22 13.66
N GLY A 127 -31.08 -21.29 14.47
CA GLY A 127 -31.61 -21.00 15.79
C GLY A 127 -32.80 -20.03 15.77
N GLY A 128 -33.12 -19.45 14.61
CA GLY A 128 -34.21 -18.51 14.40
C GLY A 128 -33.71 -17.07 14.30
N VAL A 129 -34.28 -16.19 15.11
CA VAL A 129 -33.83 -14.79 15.19
C VAL A 129 -33.91 -14.31 16.62
N THR A 130 -32.98 -13.43 17.00
CA THR A 130 -33.00 -12.78 18.31
C THR A 130 -34.12 -11.73 18.33
N PRO A 131 -35.11 -11.82 19.22
CA PRO A 131 -36.20 -10.85 19.26
C PRO A 131 -35.71 -9.48 19.74
N ILE A 132 -36.24 -8.43 19.14
CA ILE A 132 -36.17 -7.06 19.67
C ILE A 132 -37.17 -6.95 20.82
N VAL A 133 -36.68 -6.73 22.04
CA VAL A 133 -37.52 -6.65 23.24
C VAL A 133 -37.62 -5.20 23.71
N LEU A 134 -38.82 -4.63 23.69
CA LEU A 134 -39.11 -3.32 24.28
C LEU A 134 -39.57 -3.52 25.72
N LYS A 135 -38.78 -3.03 26.67
CA LYS A 135 -39.01 -3.25 28.10
C LYS A 135 -39.93 -2.19 28.71
N ASP A 136 -40.75 -2.63 29.65
CA ASP A 136 -41.62 -1.78 30.49
C ASP A 136 -40.84 -1.35 31.75
N GLY A 137 -40.36 -0.11 31.74
CA GLY A 137 -39.40 0.40 32.72
C GLY A 137 -39.97 1.50 33.62
N SER A 138 -41.16 2.02 33.34
CA SER A 138 -41.76 3.14 34.06
C SER A 138 -43.14 2.79 34.62
N SER A 139 -43.66 3.64 35.50
CA SER A 139 -44.99 3.45 36.10
C SER A 139 -46.11 4.25 35.40
N THR A 140 -45.81 4.98 34.31
CA THR A 140 -46.69 6.09 33.86
C THR A 140 -47.03 6.13 32.36
N ALA A 141 -46.49 5.23 31.54
CA ALA A 141 -47.00 4.79 30.24
C ALA A 141 -46.35 3.42 29.96
N GLY A 142 -46.95 2.53 29.18
CA GLY A 142 -46.29 1.28 28.77
C GLY A 142 -45.43 1.50 27.53
N PRO A 143 -44.49 0.59 27.21
CA PRO A 143 -43.74 0.64 25.97
C PRO A 143 -44.67 0.41 24.77
N SER A 144 -44.24 0.84 23.59
CA SER A 144 -44.99 0.61 22.35
C SER A 144 -44.08 0.53 21.14
N ALA A 145 -44.42 -0.34 20.19
CA ALA A 145 -43.84 -0.33 18.86
C ALA A 145 -44.89 0.17 17.85
N THR A 146 -44.57 1.20 17.08
CA THR A 146 -45.46 1.78 16.08
C THR A 146 -44.82 1.64 14.70
N PHE A 147 -45.55 1.02 13.78
CA PHE A 147 -45.21 0.95 12.36
C PHE A 147 -46.20 1.82 11.59
N GLU A 148 -45.71 2.93 11.02
CA GLU A 148 -46.53 3.85 10.24
C GLU A 148 -46.87 3.27 8.85
N ASP A 149 -47.90 3.81 8.21
CA ASP A 149 -48.23 3.48 6.82
C ASP A 149 -47.00 3.70 5.92
N GLY A 150 -46.63 2.68 5.13
CA GLY A 150 -45.42 2.68 4.30
C GLY A 150 -44.15 2.17 4.99
N ALA A 151 -44.20 1.76 6.27
CA ALA A 151 -43.10 1.03 6.91
C ALA A 151 -42.91 -0.36 6.29
N LEU A 152 -41.66 -0.79 6.10
CA LEU A 152 -41.31 -2.03 5.41
C LEU A 152 -40.66 -3.07 6.33
N LEU A 153 -41.05 -4.33 6.13
CA LEU A 153 -40.46 -5.51 6.76
C LEU A 153 -39.74 -6.34 5.69
N ASP A 154 -38.41 -6.39 5.71
CA ASP A 154 -37.62 -7.24 4.81
C ASP A 154 -37.27 -8.53 5.55
N VAL A 155 -37.70 -9.68 5.04
CA VAL A 155 -37.47 -10.98 5.67
C VAL A 155 -36.76 -11.90 4.69
N ASP A 156 -35.74 -12.57 5.19
CA ASP A 156 -35.02 -13.57 4.41
C ASP A 156 -34.43 -14.66 5.32
N TYR A 157 -33.97 -15.74 4.72
CA TYR A 157 -33.18 -16.75 5.39
C TYR A 157 -31.71 -16.29 5.51
N TYR A 158 -31.09 -16.55 6.65
CA TYR A 158 -29.72 -16.20 7.01
C TYR A 158 -28.98 -17.48 7.42
N ASN A 159 -27.91 -17.84 6.72
CA ASN A 159 -27.09 -19.01 7.06
C ASN A 159 -27.84 -20.35 7.25
N LEU A 160 -28.96 -20.54 6.55
CA LEU A 160 -29.83 -21.70 6.73
C LEU A 160 -29.71 -22.74 5.62
N THR A 161 -29.73 -24.02 5.98
CA THR A 161 -29.78 -25.15 5.04
C THR A 161 -31.09 -25.97 5.11
N SER A 162 -32.01 -25.71 6.06
CA SER A 162 -33.36 -26.33 6.06
C SER A 162 -34.32 -25.75 7.11
N GLY A 163 -35.59 -25.57 6.76
CA GLY A 163 -36.71 -25.45 7.72
C GLY A 163 -37.65 -24.26 7.49
N GLY A 164 -38.92 -24.44 7.84
CA GLY A 164 -39.90 -23.35 7.98
C GLY A 164 -40.31 -23.24 9.46
N GLY A 165 -40.94 -22.14 9.85
CA GLY A 165 -41.24 -21.88 11.25
C GLY A 165 -41.99 -20.57 11.47
N THR A 166 -42.20 -20.24 12.74
CA THR A 166 -42.73 -18.96 13.19
C THR A 166 -41.82 -18.44 14.30
N TRP A 167 -41.38 -17.20 14.18
CA TRP A 167 -40.43 -16.56 15.09
C TRP A 167 -40.98 -15.23 15.59
N VAL A 168 -40.70 -14.92 16.86
CA VAL A 168 -40.97 -13.60 17.42
C VAL A 168 -39.81 -12.70 16.99
N VAL A 169 -40.11 -11.71 16.16
CA VAL A 169 -39.12 -10.70 15.72
C VAL A 169 -39.08 -9.54 16.71
N MET A 170 -40.24 -9.16 17.24
CA MET A 170 -40.36 -8.10 18.22
C MET A 170 -41.35 -8.47 19.31
N GLU A 171 -41.02 -8.16 20.55
CA GLU A 171 -41.89 -8.29 21.71
C GLU A 171 -41.93 -6.98 22.50
N VAL A 172 -43.13 -6.54 22.85
CA VAL A 172 -43.39 -5.32 23.62
C VAL A 172 -43.99 -5.73 24.97
N GLU A 173 -43.24 -5.56 26.05
CA GLU A 173 -43.67 -5.96 27.40
C GLU A 173 -44.84 -5.09 27.89
N ASN A 174 -45.96 -5.70 28.31
CA ASN A 174 -47.14 -4.97 28.81
C ASN A 174 -47.67 -3.86 27.87
N GLY A 175 -47.36 -3.93 26.58
CA GLY A 175 -47.64 -2.88 25.62
C GLY A 175 -47.95 -3.42 24.23
N PRO A 176 -48.56 -2.62 23.35
CA PRO A 176 -48.98 -3.07 22.03
C PRO A 176 -47.88 -2.92 20.97
N VAL A 177 -47.98 -3.76 19.94
CA VAL A 177 -47.47 -3.44 18.60
C VAL A 177 -48.60 -2.77 17.82
N ILE A 178 -48.41 -1.52 17.43
CA ILE A 178 -49.37 -0.67 16.71
C ILE A 178 -49.00 -0.72 15.22
N ASP A 179 -49.93 -1.25 14.41
CA ASP A 179 -49.80 -1.36 12.97
C ASP A 179 -50.71 -0.36 12.27
N ASN A 180 -50.12 0.65 11.63
CA ASN A 180 -50.84 1.60 10.79
C ASN A 180 -50.68 1.29 9.29
N GLY A 181 -49.98 0.22 8.90
CA GLY A 181 -49.75 -0.15 7.50
C GLY A 181 -48.40 -0.79 7.20
N LEU A 182 -47.86 -1.62 8.10
CA LEU A 182 -46.65 -2.40 7.86
C LEU A 182 -46.86 -3.31 6.64
N ALA A 183 -45.91 -3.28 5.71
CA ALA A 183 -45.91 -4.14 4.53
C ALA A 183 -44.58 -4.87 4.40
N PHE A 184 -44.56 -5.96 3.64
CA PHE A 184 -43.28 -6.55 3.24
C PHE A 184 -42.53 -5.60 2.30
N ALA A 185 -41.19 -5.57 2.43
CA ALA A 185 -40.34 -4.86 1.49
C ALA A 185 -40.49 -5.45 0.06
N PRO A 186 -40.32 -4.64 -1.00
CA PRO A 186 -40.31 -5.14 -2.37
C PRO A 186 -39.34 -6.33 -2.54
N GLY A 187 -39.82 -7.38 -3.19
CA GLY A 187 -39.06 -8.61 -3.46
C GLY A 187 -39.17 -9.72 -2.41
N VAL A 188 -39.83 -9.52 -1.27
CA VAL A 188 -40.13 -10.62 -0.34
C VAL A 188 -41.13 -11.58 -0.96
N ASP A 189 -40.80 -12.87 -0.99
CA ASP A 189 -41.68 -13.93 -1.49
C ASP A 189 -42.82 -14.21 -0.51
N THR A 190 -43.97 -13.58 -0.73
CA THR A 190 -45.16 -13.74 0.13
C THR A 190 -45.83 -15.11 0.02
N SER A 191 -45.37 -15.99 -0.89
CA SER A 191 -45.80 -17.40 -0.90
C SER A 191 -45.04 -18.22 0.15
N VAL A 192 -43.82 -17.78 0.48
CA VAL A 192 -42.98 -18.35 1.52
C VAL A 192 -43.28 -17.68 2.86
N TRP A 193 -43.27 -16.34 2.87
CA TRP A 193 -43.26 -15.52 4.07
C TRP A 193 -44.64 -14.93 4.38
N SER A 194 -44.95 -14.88 5.67
CA SER A 194 -46.09 -14.16 6.23
C SER A 194 -45.69 -13.53 7.56
N PHE A 195 -46.36 -12.46 7.97
CA PHE A 195 -46.20 -11.91 9.31
C PHE A 195 -47.56 -11.72 9.98
N THR A 196 -47.56 -11.63 11.30
CA THR A 196 -48.77 -11.42 12.10
C THR A 196 -48.42 -10.57 13.31
N ILE A 197 -49.27 -9.59 13.60
CA ILE A 197 -49.19 -8.81 14.83
C ILE A 197 -50.18 -9.39 15.84
N ASP A 198 -49.65 -9.88 16.95
CA ASP A 198 -50.42 -10.49 18.04
C ASP A 198 -50.39 -9.60 19.27
N ASN A 199 -51.53 -8.94 19.55
CA ASN A 199 -51.77 -8.17 20.77
C ASN A 199 -52.80 -8.84 21.69
N SER A 200 -53.01 -10.16 21.56
CA SER A 200 -54.03 -10.88 22.33
C SER A 200 -53.65 -11.15 23.79
N GLY A 201 -52.35 -11.11 24.09
CA GLY A 201 -51.77 -11.30 25.44
C GLY A 201 -51.46 -10.00 26.17
N SER A 202 -50.69 -10.09 27.27
CA SER A 202 -50.16 -8.91 27.95
C SER A 202 -49.08 -8.21 27.13
N ASN A 203 -48.34 -8.96 26.32
CA ASN A 203 -47.27 -8.45 25.47
C ASN A 203 -47.73 -8.44 24.01
N GLY A 204 -47.47 -7.34 23.31
CA GLY A 204 -47.62 -7.24 21.86
C GLY A 204 -46.44 -7.92 21.16
N ARG A 205 -46.70 -8.64 20.06
CA ARG A 205 -45.67 -9.35 19.30
C ARG A 205 -45.80 -9.15 17.81
N LEU A 206 -44.66 -8.95 17.14
CA LEU A 206 -44.53 -9.13 15.69
C LEU A 206 -43.97 -10.53 15.42
N LEU A 207 -44.78 -11.38 14.81
CA LEU A 207 -44.44 -12.74 14.42
C LEU A 207 -44.14 -12.79 12.92
N VAL A 208 -43.04 -13.42 12.54
CA VAL A 208 -42.74 -13.74 11.13
C VAL A 208 -42.77 -15.25 10.96
N SER A 209 -43.40 -15.72 9.90
CA SER A 209 -43.50 -17.15 9.58
C SER A 209 -43.04 -17.43 8.16
N ALA A 210 -42.43 -18.60 7.95
CA ALA A 210 -41.98 -19.07 6.65
C ALA A 210 -42.36 -20.53 6.42
N THR A 211 -42.76 -20.86 5.19
CA THR A 211 -42.88 -22.26 4.73
C THR A 211 -41.51 -22.77 4.26
N GLY A 212 -41.16 -24.01 4.61
CA GLY A 212 -39.77 -24.51 4.54
C GLY A 212 -39.09 -24.40 3.18
N GLN A 213 -37.75 -24.30 3.17
CA GLN A 213 -36.95 -24.02 1.97
C GLN A 213 -36.22 -25.21 1.34
N PRO A 214 -35.89 -25.12 0.03
CA PRO A 214 -34.88 -25.95 -0.62
C PRO A 214 -33.46 -25.61 -0.14
N LEU A 215 -32.55 -26.60 -0.20
CA LEU A 215 -31.10 -26.37 -0.13
C LEU A 215 -30.69 -25.44 -1.29
N GLY A 216 -29.91 -24.40 -1.01
CA GLY A 216 -29.45 -23.45 -2.03
C GLY A 216 -28.62 -24.13 -3.12
N TYR A 217 -28.81 -23.71 -4.37
CA TYR A 217 -28.02 -24.19 -5.50
C TYR A 217 -26.63 -23.53 -5.49
N ALA A 218 -25.58 -24.28 -5.85
CA ALA A 218 -24.23 -23.72 -5.94
C ALA A 218 -24.10 -22.78 -7.16
N LEU A 219 -23.50 -21.62 -6.95
CA LEU A 219 -22.99 -20.72 -7.96
C LEU A 219 -21.50 -20.47 -7.69
N THR A 220 -20.64 -21.05 -8.52
CA THR A 220 -19.18 -21.02 -8.30
C THR A 220 -18.51 -20.14 -9.35
N ILE A 221 -17.82 -19.10 -8.89
CA ILE A 221 -17.11 -18.12 -9.72
C ILE A 221 -15.64 -18.53 -9.80
N GLY A 222 -15.08 -18.57 -11.00
CA GLY A 222 -13.67 -18.89 -11.20
C GLY A 222 -12.75 -17.69 -11.00
N SER A 223 -11.45 -17.95 -11.11
CA SER A 223 -10.39 -16.94 -10.97
C SER A 223 -9.75 -16.56 -12.30
N THR A 224 -10.20 -17.14 -13.42
CA THR A 224 -9.60 -16.92 -14.74
C THR A 224 -10.07 -15.58 -15.28
N LEU A 225 -9.13 -14.63 -15.45
CA LEU A 225 -9.41 -13.38 -16.14
C LEU A 225 -9.79 -13.68 -17.59
N GLN A 226 -10.95 -13.21 -18.01
CA GLN A 226 -11.42 -13.23 -19.39
C GLN A 226 -11.13 -11.85 -20.03
N GLN A 227 -12.01 -11.37 -20.90
CA GLN A 227 -11.81 -10.10 -21.59
C GLN A 227 -11.87 -8.88 -20.64
N LYS A 228 -11.06 -7.85 -20.94
CA LYS A 228 -11.15 -6.52 -20.31
C LYS A 228 -12.41 -5.81 -20.81
N MET A 229 -13.21 -5.26 -19.90
CA MET A 229 -14.53 -4.70 -20.21
C MET A 229 -14.47 -3.21 -20.54
N ARG A 230 -15.28 -2.80 -21.52
CA ARG A 230 -15.53 -1.41 -21.94
C ARG A 230 -17.02 -1.20 -22.15
N TYR A 231 -17.54 -0.11 -21.63
CA TYR A 231 -18.96 0.23 -21.71
C TYR A 231 -19.18 1.54 -22.47
N GLY A 232 -20.24 1.62 -23.28
CA GLY A 232 -20.62 2.85 -23.96
C GLY A 232 -22.12 3.13 -24.01
N MET A 233 -22.45 4.40 -24.28
CA MET A 233 -23.84 4.85 -24.45
C MET A 233 -24.13 5.35 -25.86
N ASP A 234 -25.27 4.92 -26.41
CA ASP A 234 -25.71 5.28 -27.76
C ASP A 234 -26.46 6.61 -27.81
N TYR A 235 -25.78 7.64 -28.31
CA TYR A 235 -26.38 8.95 -28.55
C TYR A 235 -26.65 9.20 -30.04
N GLU A 236 -26.64 8.18 -30.88
CA GLU A 236 -26.72 8.35 -32.32
C GLU A 236 -28.06 8.99 -32.79
N ARG A 237 -29.16 8.89 -32.02
CA ARG A 237 -30.44 9.62 -32.23
C ARG A 237 -30.50 11.01 -31.59
N LEU A 238 -29.67 11.91 -32.09
CA LEU A 238 -29.33 13.22 -31.48
C LEU A 238 -30.47 14.24 -31.35
N TRP A 239 -31.61 14.04 -31.99
CA TRP A 239 -32.72 14.99 -31.92
C TRP A 239 -33.38 15.09 -30.54
N TYR A 240 -33.25 14.05 -29.69
CA TYR A 240 -33.65 14.15 -28.28
C TYR A 240 -32.75 15.12 -27.51
N TRP A 241 -31.46 15.15 -27.85
CA TRP A 241 -30.49 16.05 -27.25
C TRP A 241 -30.78 17.52 -27.57
N THR A 242 -30.96 17.84 -28.86
CA THR A 242 -31.03 19.25 -29.31
C THR A 242 -32.44 19.80 -29.45
N GLY A 243 -33.44 18.95 -29.66
CA GLY A 243 -34.84 19.36 -29.78
C GLY A 243 -35.64 19.23 -28.48
N GLY A 244 -35.12 18.50 -27.48
CA GLY A 244 -35.88 18.10 -26.29
C GLY A 244 -35.37 18.65 -24.96
N LEU A 245 -34.16 19.24 -24.90
CA LEU A 245 -33.52 19.65 -23.64
C LEU A 245 -33.02 21.11 -23.68
N SER A 246 -33.31 21.85 -22.62
CA SER A 246 -32.68 23.14 -22.31
C SER A 246 -31.19 22.99 -21.99
N GLY A 247 -30.44 24.09 -21.96
CA GLY A 247 -29.00 24.04 -21.67
C GLY A 247 -28.64 23.40 -20.32
N SER A 248 -29.42 23.68 -19.27
CA SER A 248 -29.21 23.07 -17.95
C SER A 248 -29.56 21.58 -17.93
N GLU A 249 -30.60 21.17 -18.66
CA GLU A 249 -30.97 19.76 -18.76
C GLU A 249 -29.91 18.96 -19.54
N ARG A 250 -29.29 19.56 -20.56
CA ARG A 250 -28.19 18.91 -21.29
C ARG A 250 -26.92 18.75 -20.44
N ASP A 251 -26.55 19.75 -19.64
CA ASP A 251 -25.43 19.61 -18.67
C ASP A 251 -25.70 18.46 -17.69
N GLN A 252 -26.94 18.34 -17.19
CA GLN A 252 -27.33 17.27 -16.29
C GLN A 252 -27.24 15.89 -16.97
N VAL A 253 -27.82 15.72 -18.17
CA VAL A 253 -27.73 14.45 -18.91
C VAL A 253 -26.28 14.14 -19.27
N ALA A 254 -25.45 15.14 -19.60
CA ALA A 254 -24.04 14.93 -19.90
C ALA A 254 -23.27 14.36 -18.70
N ARG A 255 -23.51 14.90 -17.49
CA ARG A 255 -22.94 14.37 -16.25
C ARG A 255 -23.42 12.96 -15.96
N TRP A 256 -24.71 12.68 -16.16
CA TRP A 256 -25.25 11.33 -15.99
C TRP A 256 -24.56 10.32 -16.89
N SER A 257 -24.40 10.64 -18.17
CA SER A 257 -23.81 9.70 -19.13
C SER A 257 -22.30 9.58 -19.03
N ALA A 258 -21.57 10.70 -19.02
CA ALA A 258 -20.11 10.70 -19.17
C ALA A 258 -19.35 10.65 -17.84
N VAL A 259 -20.02 10.85 -16.70
CA VAL A 259 -19.39 10.84 -15.37
C VAL A 259 -20.04 9.80 -14.47
N ASP A 260 -21.35 9.95 -14.21
CA ASP A 260 -22.06 9.13 -13.23
C ASP A 260 -22.18 7.65 -13.63
N ALA A 261 -22.34 7.39 -14.93
CA ALA A 261 -22.38 6.05 -15.48
C ALA A 261 -20.99 5.46 -15.78
N ASP A 262 -19.89 6.17 -15.54
CA ASP A 262 -18.51 5.65 -15.69
C ASP A 262 -18.26 4.83 -16.99
N ILE A 263 -18.61 5.40 -18.14
CA ILE A 263 -18.48 4.75 -19.46
C ILE A 263 -17.14 5.10 -20.14
N ASP A 264 -16.64 4.23 -21.01
CA ASP A 264 -15.44 4.46 -21.84
C ASP A 264 -15.74 5.39 -23.03
N PHE A 265 -16.87 5.17 -23.72
CA PHE A 265 -17.17 5.89 -24.95
C PHE A 265 -18.63 6.29 -25.13
N VAL A 266 -18.85 7.35 -25.90
CA VAL A 266 -20.15 7.77 -26.41
C VAL A 266 -20.21 7.48 -27.91
N ARG A 267 -21.25 6.77 -28.35
CA ARG A 267 -21.51 6.50 -29.76
C ARG A 267 -22.27 7.67 -30.40
N VAL A 268 -21.77 8.18 -31.52
CA VAL A 268 -22.27 9.34 -32.25
C VAL A 268 -22.45 9.06 -33.74
N ALA A 269 -23.38 9.76 -34.39
CA ALA A 269 -23.68 9.57 -35.80
C ALA A 269 -22.67 10.25 -36.74
N ILE A 270 -22.29 9.56 -37.82
CA ILE A 270 -21.81 10.18 -39.06
C ILE A 270 -23.05 10.49 -39.89
N ASN A 271 -23.41 11.77 -39.97
CA ASN A 271 -24.67 12.19 -40.55
C ASN A 271 -24.52 12.44 -42.06
N SER A 272 -25.17 11.59 -42.87
CA SER A 272 -25.21 11.71 -44.34
C SER A 272 -25.68 13.08 -44.84
N LYS A 273 -26.47 13.84 -44.05
CA LYS A 273 -26.92 15.20 -44.42
C LYS A 273 -25.76 16.15 -44.68
N TYR A 274 -24.62 15.93 -44.02
CA TYR A 274 -23.43 16.75 -44.19
C TYR A 274 -22.96 16.86 -45.63
N GLU A 275 -23.07 15.78 -46.41
CA GLU A 275 -22.58 15.73 -47.78
C GLU A 275 -23.47 14.82 -48.63
N LEU A 276 -24.75 15.19 -48.77
CA LEU A 276 -25.70 14.45 -49.60
C LEU A 276 -25.28 14.40 -51.07
N THR A 277 -24.60 15.45 -51.52
CA THR A 277 -24.01 15.56 -52.86
C THR A 277 -22.51 15.75 -52.68
N GLU A 278 -21.71 14.95 -53.39
CA GLU A 278 -20.24 15.00 -53.32
C GLU A 278 -19.72 16.43 -53.50
N GLY A 279 -18.92 16.91 -52.56
CA GLY A 279 -18.33 18.25 -52.57
C GLY A 279 -19.27 19.39 -52.14
N SER A 280 -20.52 19.10 -51.72
CA SER A 280 -21.48 20.09 -51.23
C SER A 280 -21.75 19.91 -49.73
N TYR A 281 -21.09 20.72 -48.91
CA TYR A 281 -21.10 20.59 -47.45
C TYR A 281 -22.24 21.37 -46.76
N ASP A 282 -23.04 20.69 -45.94
CA ASP A 282 -24.00 21.28 -44.99
C ASP A 282 -23.52 21.08 -43.55
N LEU A 283 -22.73 22.03 -43.06
CA LEU A 283 -22.21 22.01 -41.68
C LEU A 283 -23.31 22.04 -40.61
N SER A 284 -24.53 22.48 -40.95
CA SER A 284 -25.65 22.52 -40.01
C SER A 284 -26.06 21.13 -39.52
N ALA A 285 -25.69 20.08 -40.26
CA ALA A 285 -25.87 18.68 -39.87
C ALA A 285 -25.19 18.35 -38.53
N TYR A 286 -24.09 19.03 -38.20
CA TYR A 286 -23.31 18.83 -36.97
C TYR A 286 -23.40 19.99 -35.99
N THR A 287 -23.28 21.25 -36.45
CA THR A 287 -23.10 22.43 -35.58
C THR A 287 -24.31 22.76 -34.71
N SER A 288 -25.50 22.28 -35.10
CA SER A 288 -26.74 22.44 -34.32
C SER A 288 -27.18 21.17 -33.60
N LYS A 289 -26.39 20.08 -33.69
CA LYS A 289 -26.78 18.73 -33.27
C LYS A 289 -25.66 18.02 -32.50
N ILE A 290 -24.75 17.39 -33.24
CA ILE A 290 -23.75 16.45 -32.71
C ILE A 290 -22.67 17.19 -31.92
N ILE A 291 -22.19 18.33 -32.45
CA ILE A 291 -21.10 19.08 -31.84
C ILE A 291 -21.48 19.58 -30.44
N PRO A 292 -22.65 20.21 -30.21
CA PRO A 292 -23.08 20.58 -28.86
C PRO A 292 -23.08 19.41 -27.86
N LEU A 293 -23.61 18.24 -28.24
CA LEU A 293 -23.55 17.02 -27.41
C LEU A 293 -22.10 16.68 -27.05
N MET A 294 -21.25 16.54 -28.06
CA MET A 294 -19.86 16.13 -27.84
C MET A 294 -19.11 17.15 -26.97
N GLN A 295 -19.41 18.46 -27.14
CA GLN A 295 -18.83 19.52 -26.32
C GLN A 295 -19.28 19.41 -24.86
N GLU A 296 -20.58 19.26 -24.62
CA GLU A 296 -21.16 19.16 -23.26
C GLU A 296 -20.66 17.87 -22.56
N MET A 297 -20.61 16.73 -23.26
CA MET A 297 -20.04 15.48 -22.73
C MET A 297 -18.54 15.59 -22.42
N LYS A 298 -17.75 16.20 -23.33
CA LYS A 298 -16.31 16.41 -23.12
C LYS A 298 -16.00 17.43 -22.03
N GLN A 299 -16.89 18.41 -21.81
CA GLN A 299 -16.78 19.33 -20.68
C GLN A 299 -17.07 18.62 -19.35
N ALA A 300 -18.02 17.69 -19.32
CA ALA A 300 -18.31 16.87 -18.15
C ALA A 300 -17.17 15.87 -17.85
N ASN A 301 -16.62 15.24 -18.88
CA ASN A 301 -15.49 14.31 -18.80
C ASN A 301 -14.51 14.55 -19.96
N PRO A 302 -13.36 15.23 -19.73
CA PRO A 302 -12.37 15.51 -20.77
C PRO A 302 -11.78 14.28 -21.46
N ASN A 303 -11.82 13.12 -20.79
CA ASN A 303 -11.23 11.86 -21.25
C ASN A 303 -12.24 10.95 -21.98
N ILE A 304 -13.50 11.36 -22.11
CA ILE A 304 -14.52 10.55 -22.80
C ILE A 304 -14.14 10.30 -24.27
N LYS A 305 -14.22 9.04 -24.70
CA LYS A 305 -13.92 8.66 -26.09
C LYS A 305 -15.17 8.77 -26.96
N PHE A 306 -14.98 9.03 -28.25
CA PHE A 306 -16.07 9.08 -29.22
C PHE A 306 -15.97 7.94 -30.22
N PHE A 307 -17.07 7.18 -30.33
CA PHE A 307 -17.27 6.12 -31.30
C PHE A 307 -18.20 6.62 -32.42
N ALA A 308 -17.68 6.82 -33.63
CA ALA A 308 -18.48 7.31 -34.75
C ALA A 308 -19.03 6.16 -35.60
N SER A 309 -20.34 6.15 -35.83
CA SER A 309 -21.03 5.14 -36.65
C SER A 309 -21.86 5.79 -37.77
N PRO A 310 -21.87 5.25 -39.01
CA PRO A 310 -22.60 5.84 -40.12
C PRO A 310 -24.12 5.63 -40.02
N ARG A 311 -24.85 6.75 -39.99
CA ARG A 311 -26.32 6.77 -39.92
C ARG A 311 -26.96 6.70 -41.30
N PRO A 312 -28.17 6.11 -41.39
CA PRO A 312 -28.81 5.90 -42.67
C PRO A 312 -29.32 7.19 -43.30
N LEU A 313 -29.30 7.16 -44.63
CA LEU A 313 -29.68 8.26 -45.51
C LEU A 313 -31.10 8.79 -45.25
N ASN A 314 -32.02 7.95 -44.77
CA ASN A 314 -33.40 8.33 -44.46
C ASN A 314 -33.52 9.44 -43.39
N GLU A 315 -32.53 9.60 -42.52
CA GLU A 315 -32.47 10.67 -41.50
C GLU A 315 -32.01 12.01 -42.08
N ALA A 316 -31.37 12.00 -43.25
CA ALA A 316 -30.90 13.20 -43.92
C ALA A 316 -31.99 13.91 -44.75
N TYR A 317 -33.10 13.23 -45.07
CA TYR A 317 -34.18 13.78 -45.89
C TYR A 317 -35.42 14.19 -45.05
N PRO A 318 -35.89 15.45 -45.15
CA PRO A 318 -36.95 15.99 -44.29
C PRO A 318 -38.34 15.38 -44.52
N ASN A 319 -38.58 14.73 -45.66
CA ASN A 319 -39.83 14.02 -45.96
C ASN A 319 -39.49 12.54 -46.18
N LYS A 320 -39.63 11.73 -45.13
CA LYS A 320 -39.36 10.27 -45.13
C LYS A 320 -40.08 9.48 -46.25
N LYS A 321 -41.03 10.12 -46.93
CA LYS A 321 -41.79 9.66 -48.09
C LYS A 321 -41.58 10.64 -49.24
N TRP A 322 -40.55 10.43 -50.04
CA TRP A 322 -40.49 11.10 -51.34
C TRP A 322 -41.52 10.41 -52.23
N GLU A 323 -42.56 11.13 -52.64
CA GLU A 323 -43.55 10.67 -53.63
C GLU A 323 -44.07 9.22 -53.43
N ASN A 324 -44.59 8.90 -52.24
CA ASN A 324 -45.12 7.58 -51.86
C ASN A 324 -44.10 6.42 -51.80
N GLN A 325 -42.80 6.69 -51.66
CA GLN A 325 -41.77 5.65 -51.47
C GLN A 325 -40.87 5.94 -50.27
N ASP A 326 -40.59 4.91 -49.46
CA ASP A 326 -39.73 5.01 -48.28
C ASP A 326 -38.25 4.94 -48.70
N VAL A 327 -37.45 5.94 -48.29
CA VAL A 327 -35.99 5.97 -48.48
C VAL A 327 -35.38 4.68 -47.90
N LYS A 328 -34.55 4.00 -48.69
CA LYS A 328 -33.98 2.71 -48.28
C LYS A 328 -32.95 2.87 -47.17
N TRP A 329 -32.85 1.85 -46.34
CA TRP A 329 -31.85 1.78 -45.27
C TRP A 329 -30.46 1.53 -45.85
N GLN A 330 -29.68 2.61 -45.99
CA GLN A 330 -28.27 2.57 -46.41
C GLN A 330 -27.43 3.59 -45.60
N PRO A 331 -26.23 3.22 -45.12
CA PRO A 331 -25.44 4.03 -44.19
C PRO A 331 -24.71 5.22 -44.82
N TYR A 332 -24.69 5.34 -46.15
CA TYR A 332 -23.94 6.36 -46.87
C TYR A 332 -24.78 7.11 -47.93
N PRO A 333 -24.35 8.32 -48.35
CA PRO A 333 -24.95 9.04 -49.47
C PRO A 333 -24.89 8.28 -50.80
N ILE A 334 -25.80 8.60 -51.72
CA ILE A 334 -25.94 7.91 -53.02
C ILE A 334 -24.67 7.92 -53.89
N TRP A 335 -23.83 8.96 -53.76
CA TRP A 335 -22.57 9.05 -54.51
C TRP A 335 -21.47 8.13 -53.95
N VAL A 336 -21.61 7.65 -52.72
CA VAL A 336 -20.77 6.60 -52.12
C VAL A 336 -21.32 5.22 -52.44
N THR A 337 -22.65 5.04 -52.33
CA THR A 337 -23.28 3.74 -52.55
C THR A 337 -23.50 3.40 -54.02
N GLY A 338 -23.37 4.36 -54.93
CA GLY A 338 -23.60 4.18 -56.37
C GLY A 338 -25.06 3.99 -56.76
N ALA A 339 -26.01 4.19 -55.83
CA ALA A 339 -27.45 4.08 -56.09
C ALA A 339 -27.92 5.13 -57.11
N SER A 340 -28.87 4.79 -57.97
CA SER A 340 -29.45 5.75 -58.90
C SER A 340 -30.39 6.77 -58.24
N ASP A 341 -31.05 6.40 -57.14
CA ASP A 341 -31.94 7.25 -56.32
C ASP A 341 -31.93 6.78 -54.84
N PRO A 342 -32.12 7.67 -53.84
CA PRO A 342 -32.27 7.27 -52.43
C PRO A 342 -33.34 6.20 -52.11
N VAL A 343 -34.30 5.93 -53.00
CA VAL A 343 -35.36 4.91 -52.78
C VAL A 343 -35.09 3.56 -53.45
N THR A 344 -34.03 3.43 -54.26
CA THR A 344 -33.68 2.20 -54.98
C THR A 344 -32.69 1.34 -54.19
N SER A 345 -32.58 0.06 -54.56
CA SER A 345 -31.66 -0.91 -53.96
C SER A 345 -30.56 -1.36 -54.92
N ASP A 346 -30.28 -0.54 -55.94
CA ASP A 346 -29.32 -0.79 -57.01
C ASP A 346 -27.93 -0.24 -56.64
N PHE A 347 -27.38 -0.68 -55.51
CA PHE A 347 -26.08 -0.15 -55.08
C PHE A 347 -24.92 -0.72 -55.92
N ASP A 348 -24.00 0.17 -56.27
CA ASP A 348 -22.70 -0.09 -56.90
C ASP A 348 -21.63 0.59 -56.02
N PHE A 349 -21.42 0.00 -54.84
CA PHE A 349 -20.67 0.59 -53.75
C PHE A 349 -19.25 0.99 -54.18
N LYS A 350 -18.83 2.21 -53.82
CA LYS A 350 -17.52 2.77 -54.18
C LYS A 350 -16.67 2.93 -52.92
N TRP A 351 -15.81 1.95 -52.65
CA TRP A 351 -14.98 1.95 -51.44
C TRP A 351 -14.05 3.17 -51.37
N GLU A 352 -13.52 3.65 -52.50
CA GLU A 352 -12.66 4.84 -52.53
C GLU A 352 -13.42 6.07 -52.04
N LYS A 353 -14.67 6.20 -52.48
CA LYS A 353 -15.55 7.32 -52.10
C LYS A 353 -16.00 7.23 -50.65
N CYS A 354 -16.20 6.02 -50.14
CA CYS A 354 -16.44 5.80 -48.72
C CYS A 354 -15.22 6.24 -47.89
N ALA A 355 -14.01 5.85 -48.29
CA ALA A 355 -12.79 6.22 -47.60
C ALA A 355 -12.57 7.75 -47.58
N GLU A 356 -12.75 8.43 -48.73
CA GLU A 356 -12.73 9.90 -48.81
C GLU A 356 -13.78 10.55 -47.90
N TYR A 357 -14.99 9.99 -47.83
CA TYR A 357 -16.07 10.51 -46.99
C TYR A 357 -15.75 10.40 -45.49
N LEU A 358 -15.23 9.24 -45.07
CA LEU A 358 -14.83 8.99 -43.68
C LEU A 358 -13.63 9.85 -43.27
N GLU A 359 -12.62 9.99 -44.14
CA GLU A 359 -11.49 10.90 -43.94
C GLU A 359 -11.98 12.34 -43.69
N ARG A 360 -12.89 12.84 -44.55
CA ARG A 360 -13.48 14.18 -44.41
C ARG A 360 -14.22 14.34 -43.08
N TYR A 361 -14.94 13.32 -42.63
CA TYR A 361 -15.61 13.36 -41.32
C TYR A 361 -14.60 13.44 -40.16
N ILE A 362 -13.55 12.61 -40.17
CA ILE A 362 -12.53 12.60 -39.11
C ILE A 362 -11.84 13.96 -39.02
N LEU A 363 -11.40 14.51 -40.16
CA LEU A 363 -10.77 15.83 -40.22
C LEU A 363 -11.73 16.95 -39.81
N LEU A 364 -13.02 16.83 -40.14
CA LEU A 364 -14.03 17.77 -39.68
C LEU A 364 -14.16 17.73 -38.15
N MET A 365 -14.26 16.55 -37.54
CA MET A 365 -14.34 16.41 -36.08
C MET A 365 -13.07 16.93 -35.40
N LYS A 366 -11.88 16.65 -35.96
CA LYS A 366 -10.60 17.22 -35.51
C LYS A 366 -10.62 18.74 -35.52
N SER A 367 -11.19 19.35 -36.56
CA SER A 367 -11.30 20.82 -36.66
C SER A 367 -12.16 21.46 -35.56
N TYR A 368 -13.07 20.69 -34.93
CA TYR A 368 -13.86 21.10 -33.77
C TYR A 368 -13.23 20.70 -32.42
N GLY A 369 -12.02 20.13 -32.42
CA GLY A 369 -11.30 19.72 -31.21
C GLY A 369 -11.68 18.34 -30.68
N PHE A 370 -12.25 17.48 -31.52
CA PHE A 370 -12.61 16.11 -31.17
C PHE A 370 -11.71 15.08 -31.84
N LYS A 371 -11.26 14.09 -31.05
CA LYS A 371 -10.62 12.88 -31.56
C LYS A 371 -11.66 11.77 -31.62
N ILE A 372 -11.85 11.21 -32.81
CA ILE A 372 -12.65 9.99 -32.99
C ILE A 372 -11.74 8.82 -32.61
N SER A 373 -12.13 8.07 -31.58
CA SER A 373 -11.32 6.96 -31.05
C SER A 373 -11.67 5.64 -31.73
N PHE A 374 -12.96 5.47 -32.07
CA PHE A 374 -13.48 4.27 -32.72
C PHE A 374 -14.30 4.70 -33.94
N LEU A 375 -14.15 4.00 -35.06
CA LEU A 375 -14.86 4.28 -36.30
C LEU A 375 -15.52 3.00 -36.81
N ASP A 376 -16.85 3.03 -36.88
CA ASP A 376 -17.62 1.99 -37.54
C ASP A 376 -17.58 2.17 -39.07
N LEU A 377 -17.33 1.10 -39.80
CA LEU A 377 -17.43 1.11 -41.27
C LEU A 377 -18.86 0.89 -41.77
N THR A 378 -19.78 0.37 -40.95
CA THR A 378 -21.15 0.13 -41.40
C THR A 378 -22.07 -0.07 -40.22
N ASN A 379 -23.21 0.62 -40.20
CA ASN A 379 -24.28 0.30 -39.25
C ASN A 379 -25.27 -0.70 -39.86
N GLU A 380 -25.56 -1.79 -39.14
CA GLU A 380 -26.54 -2.81 -39.50
C GLU A 380 -26.31 -3.41 -40.91
N TRP A 381 -25.20 -4.12 -41.08
CA TRP A 381 -25.01 -4.94 -42.28
C TRP A 381 -26.03 -6.09 -42.31
N GLN A 382 -26.91 -6.11 -43.33
CA GLN A 382 -28.09 -6.97 -43.41
C GLN A 382 -28.01 -8.08 -44.49
N ASP A 383 -26.92 -8.20 -45.25
CA ASP A 383 -26.77 -9.29 -46.23
C ASP A 383 -26.33 -10.58 -45.51
N ALA A 384 -26.60 -11.75 -46.08
CA ALA A 384 -26.03 -13.01 -45.59
C ALA A 384 -24.82 -13.44 -46.43
N THR A 385 -24.57 -12.78 -47.56
CA THR A 385 -23.51 -13.11 -48.51
C THR A 385 -22.38 -12.08 -48.49
N PRO A 386 -21.15 -12.47 -48.10
CA PRO A 386 -20.04 -11.54 -47.85
C PRO A 386 -19.08 -11.36 -49.04
N LEU A 387 -19.47 -11.82 -50.24
CA LEU A 387 -18.60 -11.94 -51.44
C LEU A 387 -18.97 -11.01 -52.60
N GLY A 388 -19.55 -9.84 -52.29
CA GLY A 388 -19.74 -8.78 -53.27
C GLY A 388 -21.16 -8.68 -53.78
N GLY A 389 -21.62 -7.43 -53.78
CA GLY A 389 -22.94 -6.97 -54.10
C GLY A 389 -23.00 -5.48 -53.79
N SER A 390 -24.13 -5.04 -53.25
CA SER A 390 -24.53 -3.64 -53.14
C SER A 390 -24.06 -2.97 -51.80
N ARG A 391 -23.14 -3.58 -51.04
CA ARG A 391 -22.66 -3.10 -49.72
C ARG A 391 -21.17 -3.39 -49.51
N ILE A 392 -20.59 -2.84 -48.43
CA ILE A 392 -19.19 -3.06 -48.00
C ILE A 392 -18.91 -4.55 -47.82
N ASP A 393 -17.94 -5.07 -48.57
CA ASP A 393 -17.39 -6.41 -48.38
C ASP A 393 -16.06 -6.40 -47.59
N THR A 394 -15.51 -7.59 -47.36
CA THR A 394 -14.26 -7.76 -46.60
C THR A 394 -13.01 -7.21 -47.31
N GLY A 395 -13.06 -7.07 -48.63
CA GLY A 395 -12.04 -6.38 -49.43
C GLY A 395 -12.16 -4.87 -49.31
N ASP A 396 -13.38 -4.33 -49.41
CA ASP A 396 -13.65 -2.90 -49.24
C ASP A 396 -13.21 -2.43 -47.85
N ALA A 397 -13.54 -3.17 -46.79
CA ALA A 397 -13.13 -2.83 -45.42
C ALA A 397 -11.60 -2.70 -45.27
N ARG A 398 -10.85 -3.62 -45.91
CA ARG A 398 -9.39 -3.56 -45.98
C ARG A 398 -8.91 -2.33 -46.73
N ASP A 399 -9.47 -2.06 -47.90
CA ASP A 399 -9.01 -1.00 -48.79
C ASP A 399 -9.32 0.39 -48.21
N ILE A 400 -10.49 0.56 -47.58
CA ILE A 400 -10.84 1.76 -46.80
C ILE A 400 -9.84 1.96 -45.66
N THR A 401 -9.56 0.92 -44.87
CA THR A 401 -8.63 1.02 -43.74
C THR A 401 -7.23 1.41 -44.19
N ASN A 402 -6.72 0.81 -45.27
CA ASN A 402 -5.42 1.14 -45.82
C ASN A 402 -5.35 2.57 -46.35
N TYR A 403 -6.44 3.03 -46.99
CA TYR A 403 -6.55 4.41 -47.44
C TYR A 403 -6.48 5.38 -46.25
N LEU A 404 -7.25 5.14 -45.19
CA LEU A 404 -7.26 6.01 -44.01
C LEU A 404 -5.88 6.07 -43.35
N LYS A 405 -5.22 4.91 -43.17
CA LYS A 405 -3.84 4.84 -42.62
C LYS A 405 -2.81 5.59 -43.47
N ALA A 406 -3.04 5.70 -44.78
CA ALA A 406 -2.12 6.39 -45.68
C ALA A 406 -2.35 7.91 -45.75
N ASN A 407 -3.54 8.39 -45.39
CA ASN A 407 -3.94 9.80 -45.56
C ASN A 407 -4.16 10.56 -44.24
N LEU A 408 -4.32 9.86 -43.11
CA LEU A 408 -4.44 10.47 -41.79
C LEU A 408 -3.10 10.47 -41.04
N ASP A 409 -2.91 11.44 -40.15
CA ASP A 409 -1.82 11.39 -39.18
C ASP A 409 -2.03 10.17 -38.24
N PRO A 410 -0.97 9.47 -37.82
CA PRO A 410 -1.10 8.30 -36.95
C PRO A 410 -1.86 8.58 -35.64
N GLU A 411 -1.77 9.79 -35.11
CA GLU A 411 -2.48 10.21 -33.89
C GLU A 411 -4.01 10.36 -34.08
N ASP A 412 -4.47 10.54 -35.31
CA ASP A 412 -5.88 10.73 -35.68
C ASP A 412 -6.55 9.45 -36.16
N MET A 413 -5.77 8.41 -36.46
CA MET A 413 -6.29 7.14 -36.94
C MET A 413 -7.15 6.48 -35.85
N PRO A 414 -8.47 6.30 -36.08
CA PRO A 414 -9.32 5.59 -35.12
C PRO A 414 -9.11 4.07 -35.22
N LEU A 415 -9.48 3.35 -34.16
CA LEU A 415 -9.63 1.90 -34.25
C LEU A 415 -10.84 1.57 -35.13
N ILE A 416 -10.65 0.66 -36.06
CA ILE A 416 -11.67 0.25 -37.04
C ILE A 416 -12.57 -0.83 -36.43
N VAL A 417 -13.85 -0.47 -36.32
CA VAL A 417 -14.95 -1.32 -35.86
C VAL A 417 -15.75 -1.79 -37.07
N THR A 418 -16.00 -3.10 -37.20
CA THR A 418 -16.80 -3.65 -38.31
C THR A 418 -17.24 -5.10 -37.99
N SER A 419 -18.35 -5.62 -38.49
CA SER A 419 -19.29 -5.01 -39.44
C SER A 419 -20.56 -4.46 -38.82
N SER A 420 -20.66 -4.48 -37.48
CA SER A 420 -21.85 -4.08 -36.73
C SER A 420 -23.11 -4.60 -37.42
N ALA A 421 -23.06 -5.89 -37.75
CA ALA A 421 -24.10 -6.58 -38.51
C ALA A 421 -25.43 -6.51 -37.76
N TRP A 422 -26.54 -6.58 -38.50
CA TRP A 422 -27.87 -6.51 -37.88
C TRP A 422 -28.10 -7.61 -36.85
N ASN A 423 -27.52 -8.80 -37.05
CA ASN A 423 -27.55 -9.86 -36.04
C ASN A 423 -26.30 -10.76 -36.07
N TYR A 424 -26.13 -11.57 -35.03
CA TYR A 424 -24.98 -12.45 -34.86
C TYR A 424 -24.81 -13.48 -36.00
N ALA A 425 -25.90 -13.97 -36.61
CA ALA A 425 -25.84 -14.88 -37.74
C ALA A 425 -25.20 -14.21 -38.98
N GLN A 426 -25.61 -12.99 -39.29
CA GLN A 426 -25.04 -12.20 -40.38
C GLN A 426 -23.59 -11.79 -40.07
N GLY A 427 -23.31 -11.34 -38.84
CA GLY A 427 -21.96 -11.06 -38.38
C GLY A 427 -21.05 -12.29 -38.55
N THR A 428 -21.52 -13.47 -38.15
CA THR A 428 -20.81 -14.74 -38.29
C THR A 428 -20.52 -15.05 -39.77
N SER A 429 -21.48 -14.84 -40.66
CA SER A 429 -21.27 -15.01 -42.11
C SER A 429 -20.19 -14.07 -42.64
N TRP A 430 -20.23 -12.80 -42.21
CA TRP A 430 -19.26 -11.78 -42.61
C TRP A 430 -17.85 -12.10 -42.13
N ILE A 431 -17.69 -12.50 -40.86
CA ILE A 431 -16.39 -12.92 -40.30
C ILE A 431 -15.83 -14.13 -41.05
N ASN A 432 -16.64 -15.15 -41.33
CA ASN A 432 -16.21 -16.35 -42.09
C ASN A 432 -15.61 -16.04 -43.46
N ALA A 433 -15.95 -14.89 -44.06
CA ALA A 433 -15.50 -14.50 -45.39
C ALA A 433 -14.06 -13.98 -45.45
N HIS A 434 -13.40 -13.80 -44.30
CA HIS A 434 -12.03 -13.31 -44.21
C HIS A 434 -11.01 -14.39 -44.58
N THR A 435 -10.72 -14.46 -45.88
CA THR A 435 -9.87 -15.50 -46.48
C THR A 435 -8.37 -15.18 -46.49
N THR A 436 -7.96 -13.95 -46.11
CA THR A 436 -6.54 -13.53 -46.15
C THR A 436 -6.17 -12.73 -44.91
N ASN A 437 -4.90 -12.81 -44.48
CA ASN A 437 -4.39 -12.05 -43.33
C ASN A 437 -4.58 -10.54 -43.51
N ALA A 438 -4.30 -10.01 -44.70
CA ALA A 438 -4.46 -8.58 -44.98
C ALA A 438 -5.89 -8.07 -44.72
N ARG A 439 -6.94 -8.89 -44.92
CA ARG A 439 -8.32 -8.52 -44.58
C ARG A 439 -8.62 -8.65 -43.08
N ARG A 440 -7.94 -9.55 -42.38
CA ARG A 440 -8.10 -9.74 -40.93
C ARG A 440 -7.41 -8.62 -40.15
N ASP A 441 -6.25 -8.19 -40.63
CA ASP A 441 -5.40 -7.17 -40.01
C ASP A 441 -5.94 -5.74 -40.21
N SER A 442 -6.93 -5.56 -41.09
CA SER A 442 -7.63 -4.27 -41.27
C SER A 442 -8.75 -4.04 -40.26
N ILE A 443 -9.02 -4.99 -39.38
CA ILE A 443 -10.08 -4.90 -38.36
C ILE A 443 -9.41 -4.85 -37.00
N ASP A 444 -9.67 -3.79 -36.25
CA ASP A 444 -9.19 -3.69 -34.87
C ASP A 444 -10.21 -4.34 -33.92
N ILE A 445 -11.50 -4.10 -34.15
CA ILE A 445 -12.61 -4.57 -33.32
C ILE A 445 -13.69 -5.23 -34.19
N ALA A 446 -14.05 -6.48 -33.88
CA ALA A 446 -15.15 -7.17 -34.52
C ALA A 446 -16.47 -6.82 -33.84
N ALA A 447 -17.48 -6.39 -34.60
CA ALA A 447 -18.76 -5.94 -34.04
C ALA A 447 -19.97 -6.59 -34.69
N SER A 448 -21.01 -6.79 -33.89
CA SER A 448 -22.35 -7.23 -34.32
C SER A 448 -23.41 -6.74 -33.35
N HIS A 449 -24.62 -6.51 -33.84
CA HIS A 449 -25.81 -6.30 -33.01
C HIS A 449 -26.48 -7.67 -32.77
N ASN A 450 -27.56 -7.68 -31.99
CA ASN A 450 -28.37 -8.86 -31.69
C ASN A 450 -29.84 -8.68 -32.14
N THR A 451 -30.08 -7.87 -33.17
CA THR A 451 -31.44 -7.55 -33.63
C THR A 451 -32.18 -8.80 -34.11
N ASP A 452 -33.48 -8.84 -33.82
CA ASP A 452 -34.38 -9.97 -34.13
C ASP A 452 -33.91 -11.36 -33.62
N ARG A 453 -32.95 -11.43 -32.69
CA ARG A 453 -32.40 -12.70 -32.15
C ARG A 453 -31.84 -13.63 -33.25
N GLY A 454 -31.33 -13.07 -34.34
CA GLY A 454 -30.74 -13.88 -35.42
C GLY A 454 -29.36 -14.43 -35.06
N GLY A 455 -29.26 -15.71 -34.76
CA GLY A 455 -28.00 -16.38 -34.36
C GLY A 455 -27.61 -16.13 -32.91
N ASP A 456 -26.54 -16.79 -32.45
CA ASP A 456 -26.10 -16.78 -31.06
C ASP A 456 -24.76 -16.05 -30.84
N ALA A 457 -24.62 -15.40 -29.67
CA ALA A 457 -23.45 -14.60 -29.33
C ALA A 457 -22.17 -15.44 -29.24
N GLN A 458 -22.26 -16.66 -28.69
CA GLN A 458 -21.11 -17.56 -28.52
C GLN A 458 -20.51 -17.97 -29.85
N THR A 459 -21.35 -18.39 -30.81
CA THR A 459 -20.92 -18.77 -32.15
C THR A 459 -20.26 -17.61 -32.88
N PHE A 460 -20.79 -16.40 -32.74
CA PHE A 460 -20.12 -15.21 -33.30
C PHE A 460 -18.74 -15.01 -32.67
N ALA A 461 -18.64 -15.05 -31.34
CA ALA A 461 -17.37 -14.84 -30.65
C ALA A 461 -16.32 -15.92 -30.98
N ASP A 462 -16.71 -17.20 -30.97
CA ASP A 462 -15.85 -18.31 -31.36
C ASP A 462 -15.40 -18.19 -32.82
N LYS A 463 -16.28 -17.65 -33.67
CA LYS A 463 -15.93 -17.39 -35.06
C LYS A 463 -14.90 -16.28 -35.19
N VAL A 464 -15.06 -15.17 -34.45
CA VAL A 464 -14.07 -14.10 -34.40
C VAL A 464 -12.72 -14.64 -33.94
N ARG A 465 -12.67 -15.37 -32.82
CA ARG A 465 -11.41 -15.92 -32.28
C ARG A 465 -10.72 -16.86 -33.26
N SER A 466 -11.48 -17.73 -33.93
CA SER A 466 -10.93 -18.71 -34.88
C SER A 466 -10.48 -18.11 -36.21
N VAL A 467 -11.10 -17.01 -36.67
CA VAL A 467 -10.80 -16.41 -37.97
C VAL A 467 -9.88 -15.20 -37.85
N LEU A 468 -10.17 -14.26 -36.93
CA LEU A 468 -9.42 -13.02 -36.77
C LEU A 468 -8.31 -13.13 -35.70
N GLY A 469 -8.40 -14.07 -34.77
CA GLY A 469 -7.42 -14.33 -33.73
C GLY A 469 -7.98 -14.11 -32.31
N PRO A 470 -7.38 -14.74 -31.28
CA PRO A 470 -7.89 -14.71 -29.91
C PRO A 470 -7.79 -13.31 -29.25
N GLU A 471 -6.85 -12.48 -29.67
CA GLU A 471 -6.61 -11.13 -29.13
C GLU A 471 -7.58 -10.07 -29.67
N LYS A 472 -8.48 -10.43 -30.60
CA LYS A 472 -9.37 -9.46 -31.23
C LYS A 472 -10.53 -9.12 -30.28
N GLU A 473 -10.71 -7.83 -30.04
CA GLU A 473 -11.85 -7.32 -29.30
C GLU A 473 -13.16 -7.62 -30.04
N ILE A 474 -14.20 -7.92 -29.27
CA ILE A 474 -15.53 -8.31 -29.77
C ILE A 474 -16.55 -7.38 -29.13
N TRP A 475 -17.27 -6.62 -29.93
CA TRP A 475 -18.19 -5.61 -29.44
C TRP A 475 -19.63 -5.90 -29.85
N ASN A 476 -20.57 -5.60 -28.94
CA ASN A 476 -21.96 -5.44 -29.28
C ASN A 476 -22.25 -3.95 -29.24
N THR A 477 -22.32 -3.37 -30.44
CA THR A 477 -22.41 -1.93 -30.66
C THR A 477 -23.83 -1.39 -30.56
N GLU A 478 -24.86 -2.26 -30.52
CA GLU A 478 -26.26 -1.92 -30.24
C GLU A 478 -26.96 -3.13 -29.62
N VAL A 479 -26.96 -3.22 -28.28
CA VAL A 479 -27.72 -4.27 -27.58
C VAL A 479 -29.22 -3.96 -27.70
N HIS A 480 -29.91 -4.75 -28.50
CA HIS A 480 -31.36 -4.77 -28.64
C HIS A 480 -32.01 -5.74 -27.64
N GLY A 481 -33.32 -5.58 -27.43
CA GLY A 481 -34.11 -6.51 -26.61
C GLY A 481 -34.21 -6.16 -25.12
N TRP A 482 -33.35 -5.29 -24.60
CA TRP A 482 -33.57 -4.70 -23.27
C TRP A 482 -34.67 -3.63 -23.34
N LYS A 483 -35.94 -4.07 -23.36
CA LYS A 483 -37.10 -3.21 -23.58
C LYS A 483 -38.25 -3.49 -22.61
N SER A 484 -38.96 -2.43 -22.24
CA SER A 484 -40.24 -2.52 -21.55
C SER A 484 -41.36 -2.76 -22.56
N THR A 485 -41.91 -3.97 -22.62
CA THR A 485 -43.11 -4.29 -23.43
C THR A 485 -44.11 -5.08 -22.59
N SER A 486 -45.38 -5.16 -23.01
CA SER A 486 -46.37 -5.97 -22.31
C SER A 486 -46.03 -7.47 -22.22
N SER A 487 -45.02 -7.93 -22.96
CA SER A 487 -44.57 -9.32 -23.01
C SER A 487 -43.17 -9.54 -22.44
N GLU A 488 -42.45 -8.49 -22.02
CA GLU A 488 -41.07 -8.59 -21.53
C GLU A 488 -40.88 -7.66 -20.32
N ASN A 489 -40.35 -8.23 -19.23
CA ASN A 489 -40.02 -7.49 -18.02
C ASN A 489 -38.72 -6.68 -18.24
N GLU A 490 -38.79 -5.36 -18.04
CA GLU A 490 -37.69 -4.43 -18.26
C GLU A 490 -36.49 -4.71 -17.35
N THR A 491 -36.72 -5.26 -16.16
CA THR A 491 -35.68 -5.62 -15.21
C THR A 491 -34.95 -6.88 -15.68
N THR A 492 -35.67 -7.98 -15.93
CA THR A 492 -35.03 -9.26 -16.25
C THR A 492 -34.41 -9.29 -17.65
N SER A 493 -34.95 -8.55 -18.62
CA SER A 493 -34.37 -8.42 -19.97
C SER A 493 -32.96 -7.79 -20.00
N PHE A 494 -32.37 -7.46 -18.86
CA PHE A 494 -30.94 -7.20 -18.73
C PHE A 494 -30.06 -8.42 -19.11
N TYR A 495 -30.56 -9.66 -19.10
CA TYR A 495 -29.75 -10.84 -19.44
C TYR A 495 -29.12 -10.80 -20.84
N TYR A 496 -29.67 -10.01 -21.78
CA TYR A 496 -29.05 -9.77 -23.10
C TYR A 496 -27.61 -9.23 -23.00
N TYR A 497 -27.33 -8.41 -21.98
CA TYR A 497 -25.99 -7.94 -21.68
C TYR A 497 -25.09 -9.09 -21.19
N LEU A 498 -25.59 -9.85 -20.22
CA LEU A 498 -24.84 -10.95 -19.61
C LEU A 498 -24.53 -12.05 -20.63
N GLU A 499 -25.43 -12.31 -21.57
CA GLU A 499 -25.23 -13.24 -22.69
C GLU A 499 -24.04 -12.84 -23.57
N ALA A 500 -24.00 -11.59 -24.03
CA ALA A 500 -22.89 -11.10 -24.83
C ALA A 500 -21.56 -11.13 -24.04
N ILE A 501 -21.59 -10.70 -22.78
CA ILE A 501 -20.40 -10.70 -21.91
C ILE A 501 -19.89 -12.12 -21.68
N ARG A 502 -20.77 -13.09 -21.41
CA ARG A 502 -20.40 -14.51 -21.22
C ARG A 502 -19.87 -15.16 -22.48
N ALA A 503 -20.29 -14.72 -23.67
CA ALA A 503 -19.69 -15.12 -24.95
C ALA A 503 -18.27 -14.54 -25.15
N GLY A 504 -17.91 -13.52 -24.38
CA GLY A 504 -16.61 -12.88 -24.33
C GLY A 504 -16.52 -11.56 -25.10
N PHE A 505 -17.64 -10.84 -25.20
CA PHE A 505 -17.66 -9.49 -25.74
C PHE A 505 -17.00 -8.52 -24.74
N SER A 506 -16.04 -7.73 -25.21
CA SER A 506 -15.28 -6.74 -24.43
C SER A 506 -15.96 -5.37 -24.42
N GLY A 507 -16.58 -4.97 -25.53
CA GLY A 507 -17.27 -3.68 -25.66
C GLY A 507 -18.78 -3.84 -25.73
N ILE A 508 -19.52 -3.23 -24.81
CA ILE A 508 -20.99 -3.29 -24.80
C ILE A 508 -21.60 -1.89 -24.84
N ASN A 509 -22.45 -1.67 -25.83
CA ASN A 509 -23.20 -0.43 -26.02
C ASN A 509 -24.69 -0.73 -26.20
N GLY A 510 -25.53 -0.09 -25.39
CA GLY A 510 -26.97 -0.28 -25.44
C GLY A 510 -27.67 0.53 -26.52
N TRP A 511 -28.81 0.06 -27.03
CA TRP A 511 -29.59 0.83 -28.00
C TRP A 511 -30.36 2.00 -27.34
N LEU A 512 -30.10 3.22 -27.82
CA LEU A 512 -30.70 4.51 -27.40
C LEU A 512 -30.50 4.90 -25.93
N ALA A 513 -29.47 5.68 -25.62
CA ALA A 513 -29.28 6.27 -24.29
C ALA A 513 -30.48 7.13 -23.83
N ILE A 514 -31.01 7.97 -24.71
CA ILE A 514 -32.12 8.89 -24.44
C ILE A 514 -33.30 8.70 -25.41
N GLY A 515 -34.52 8.79 -24.90
CA GLY A 515 -35.73 8.66 -25.72
C GLY A 515 -37.01 9.19 -25.06
N THR A 516 -38.12 9.13 -25.79
CA THR A 516 -39.44 9.49 -25.25
C THR A 516 -40.01 8.37 -24.38
N ALA A 517 -40.97 8.70 -23.50
CA ALA A 517 -41.62 7.80 -22.55
C ALA A 517 -42.27 6.51 -23.11
N ASN A 518 -42.23 6.27 -24.43
CA ASN A 518 -42.78 5.10 -25.12
C ASN A 518 -41.74 4.32 -25.95
N GLN A 519 -40.45 4.64 -25.87
CA GLN A 519 -39.41 3.82 -26.49
C GLN A 519 -38.79 2.97 -25.40
N GLY A 520 -39.28 1.73 -25.25
CA GLY A 520 -38.89 0.82 -24.17
C GLY A 520 -37.38 0.55 -24.04
N HIS A 521 -36.54 1.03 -24.97
CA HIS A 521 -35.08 0.86 -24.99
C HIS A 521 -34.29 1.90 -24.17
N SER A 522 -34.82 3.10 -23.93
CA SER A 522 -34.02 4.19 -23.36
C SER A 522 -33.76 4.14 -21.85
N TYR A 523 -32.56 4.59 -21.46
CA TYR A 523 -32.05 4.68 -20.08
C TYR A 523 -32.54 5.99 -19.43
N ILE A 524 -32.52 7.05 -20.22
CA ILE A 524 -32.91 8.39 -19.82
C ILE A 524 -34.18 8.75 -20.60
N LEU A 525 -35.26 9.02 -19.88
CA LEU A 525 -36.55 9.36 -20.44
C LEU A 525 -36.74 10.87 -20.47
N ASN A 526 -37.26 11.38 -21.58
CA ASN A 526 -37.69 12.77 -21.70
C ASN A 526 -39.14 12.81 -22.24
N PRO A 527 -40.16 12.82 -21.37
CA PRO A 527 -41.56 12.76 -21.78
C PRO A 527 -42.08 14.04 -22.45
N SER A 528 -41.52 15.23 -22.13
CA SER A 528 -41.88 16.55 -22.70
C SER A 528 -41.20 17.72 -21.95
N GLY A 529 -40.05 17.49 -21.31
CA GLY A 529 -39.40 18.41 -20.37
C GLY A 529 -38.37 17.69 -19.49
N SER A 530 -38.33 17.97 -18.20
CA SER A 530 -37.25 17.51 -17.30
C SER A 530 -36.87 16.02 -17.47
N PRO A 531 -35.60 15.72 -17.79
CA PRO A 531 -35.15 14.35 -18.04
C PRO A 531 -35.16 13.53 -16.75
N THR A 532 -35.51 12.26 -16.86
CA THR A 532 -35.55 11.30 -15.73
C THR A 532 -34.77 10.03 -16.07
N ARG A 533 -34.25 9.35 -15.05
CA ARG A 533 -33.51 8.08 -15.17
C ARG A 533 -34.46 6.96 -14.77
N ASN A 534 -34.56 5.89 -15.56
CA ASN A 534 -35.34 4.71 -15.20
C ASN A 534 -34.44 3.59 -14.64
N VAL A 535 -35.04 2.46 -14.26
CA VAL A 535 -34.35 1.30 -13.69
C VAL A 535 -33.13 0.85 -14.50
N LYS A 536 -33.20 0.90 -15.83
CA LYS A 536 -32.10 0.48 -16.72
C LYS A 536 -30.89 1.37 -16.61
N TYR A 537 -31.08 2.68 -16.42
CA TYR A 537 -29.95 3.58 -16.18
C TYR A 537 -29.16 3.12 -14.95
N TYR A 538 -29.84 2.79 -13.86
CA TYR A 538 -29.18 2.43 -12.60
C TYR A 538 -28.58 1.03 -12.64
N ILE A 539 -29.24 0.05 -13.27
CA ILE A 539 -28.65 -1.26 -13.54
C ILE A 539 -27.38 -1.10 -14.39
N TYR A 540 -27.46 -0.34 -15.49
CA TYR A 540 -26.33 -0.12 -16.38
C TYR A 540 -25.20 0.64 -15.70
N ARG A 541 -25.51 1.70 -14.94
CA ARG A 541 -24.55 2.47 -14.14
C ARG A 541 -23.83 1.59 -13.13
N LYS A 542 -24.57 0.73 -12.41
CA LYS A 542 -23.96 -0.20 -11.44
C LYS A 542 -23.05 -1.18 -12.16
N LEU A 543 -23.46 -1.71 -13.32
CA LEU A 543 -22.61 -2.58 -14.14
C LEU A 543 -21.33 -1.87 -14.53
N SER A 544 -21.42 -0.72 -15.20
CA SER A 544 -20.25 0.00 -15.71
C SER A 544 -19.35 0.52 -14.61
N SER A 545 -19.87 1.17 -13.57
CA SER A 545 -19.04 1.72 -12.47
C SER A 545 -18.25 0.66 -11.70
N THR A 546 -18.76 -0.58 -11.62
CA THR A 546 -18.11 -1.67 -10.88
C THR A 546 -17.22 -2.56 -11.76
N SER A 547 -17.29 -2.44 -13.08
CA SER A 547 -16.60 -3.37 -13.99
C SER A 547 -15.93 -2.74 -15.21
N ASN A 548 -16.17 -1.46 -15.52
CA ASN A 548 -15.49 -0.77 -16.63
C ASN A 548 -13.98 -0.76 -16.37
N TYR A 549 -13.21 -1.17 -17.37
CA TYR A 549 -11.77 -1.46 -17.31
C TYR A 549 -11.36 -2.59 -16.35
N GLY A 550 -12.30 -3.28 -15.72
CA GLY A 550 -12.07 -4.56 -15.06
C GLY A 550 -12.07 -5.72 -16.07
N HIS A 551 -12.01 -6.94 -15.55
CA HIS A 551 -12.08 -8.17 -16.36
C HIS A 551 -13.36 -8.94 -16.03
N ALA A 552 -13.97 -9.55 -17.05
CA ALA A 552 -14.93 -10.62 -16.80
C ALA A 552 -14.23 -11.86 -16.21
N LEU A 553 -14.96 -12.67 -15.46
CA LEU A 553 -14.50 -13.93 -14.88
C LEU A 553 -15.27 -15.12 -15.47
N ASP A 554 -14.63 -16.29 -15.44
CA ASP A 554 -15.30 -17.55 -15.74
C ASP A 554 -16.31 -17.93 -14.64
N ILE A 555 -17.40 -18.58 -15.05
CA ILE A 555 -18.38 -19.19 -14.14
C ILE A 555 -18.19 -20.70 -14.22
N LEU A 556 -17.75 -21.29 -13.12
CA LEU A 556 -17.40 -22.72 -13.04
C LEU A 556 -18.66 -23.59 -12.84
N GLU A 557 -19.64 -23.08 -12.11
CA GLU A 557 -20.90 -23.76 -11.85
C GLU A 557 -22.03 -22.73 -11.84
N GLU A 558 -23.03 -22.90 -12.71
CA GLU A 558 -24.22 -22.06 -12.82
C GLU A 558 -25.47 -22.96 -12.67
N PRO A 559 -26.39 -22.65 -11.75
CA PRO A 559 -27.47 -23.56 -11.44
C PRO A 559 -28.60 -23.50 -12.48
N GLY A 560 -29.04 -24.68 -12.93
CA GLY A 560 -30.11 -24.81 -13.93
C GLY A 560 -31.46 -24.19 -13.54
N ALA A 561 -31.67 -23.88 -12.25
CA ALA A 561 -32.86 -23.18 -11.77
C ALA A 561 -32.92 -21.71 -12.22
N LEU A 562 -31.78 -21.09 -12.55
CA LEU A 562 -31.71 -19.75 -13.13
C LEU A 562 -31.87 -19.76 -14.66
N THR A 563 -32.00 -20.95 -15.26
CA THR A 563 -31.94 -21.16 -16.69
C THR A 563 -33.35 -21.36 -17.26
N ILE A 564 -33.79 -20.48 -18.15
CA ILE A 564 -35.11 -20.60 -18.80
C ILE A 564 -34.92 -20.82 -20.30
N PRO A 565 -35.42 -21.93 -20.89
CA PRO A 565 -35.32 -22.16 -22.33
C PRO A 565 -36.04 -21.05 -23.12
N LEU A 566 -35.33 -20.33 -23.99
CA LEU A 566 -35.92 -19.37 -24.91
C LEU A 566 -36.36 -20.07 -26.21
N GLY A 567 -37.35 -20.96 -26.11
CA GLY A 567 -37.95 -21.62 -27.27
C GLY A 567 -37.79 -23.14 -27.30
N SER A 568 -37.93 -23.74 -28.48
CA SER A 568 -38.01 -25.20 -28.67
C SER A 568 -36.67 -25.92 -28.86
N ASN A 569 -35.55 -25.19 -28.85
CA ASN A 569 -34.21 -25.74 -29.06
C ASN A 569 -33.40 -25.61 -27.76
N ASP A 570 -32.80 -26.72 -27.29
CA ASP A 570 -32.00 -26.78 -26.06
C ASP A 570 -30.73 -25.90 -26.07
N ASP A 571 -30.34 -25.36 -27.23
CA ASP A 571 -29.14 -24.51 -27.39
C ASP A 571 -29.42 -23.01 -27.10
N ASP A 572 -30.69 -22.58 -27.05
CA ASP A 572 -31.12 -21.20 -26.74
C ASP A 572 -31.32 -21.01 -25.22
N ILE A 573 -30.25 -21.28 -24.47
CA ILE A 573 -30.22 -21.07 -23.03
C ILE A 573 -29.64 -19.68 -22.72
N PRO A 574 -30.43 -18.72 -22.18
CA PRO A 574 -29.91 -17.43 -21.76
C PRO A 574 -28.89 -17.62 -20.64
N ARG A 575 -27.74 -16.96 -20.78
CA ARG A 575 -26.77 -16.85 -19.70
C ARG A 575 -27.26 -15.77 -18.74
N THR A 576 -27.71 -16.17 -17.56
CA THR A 576 -28.31 -15.25 -16.59
C THR A 576 -27.34 -14.82 -15.51
N VAL A 577 -26.11 -15.34 -15.54
CA VAL A 577 -25.04 -14.98 -14.61
C VAL A 577 -23.79 -14.49 -15.31
N ALA A 578 -23.19 -13.42 -14.79
CA ALA A 578 -21.84 -12.98 -15.12
C ALA A 578 -21.10 -12.50 -13.86
N ALA A 579 -19.77 -12.57 -13.87
CA ALA A 579 -18.96 -12.03 -12.80
C ALA A 579 -17.81 -11.19 -13.37
N PHE A 580 -17.38 -10.20 -12.59
CA PHE A 580 -16.34 -9.25 -12.97
C PHE A 580 -15.38 -9.02 -11.81
N ILE A 581 -14.19 -8.53 -12.12
CA ILE A 581 -13.19 -8.11 -11.14
C ILE A 581 -12.51 -6.80 -11.56
N LYS A 582 -12.41 -5.86 -10.64
CA LYS A 582 -11.72 -4.57 -10.80
C LYS A 582 -11.02 -4.21 -9.49
N GLY A 583 -9.70 -4.32 -9.46
CA GLY A 583 -8.96 -4.36 -8.20
C GLY A 583 -9.49 -5.50 -7.32
N ASN A 584 -9.63 -5.28 -6.02
CA ASN A 584 -10.17 -6.26 -5.07
C ASN A 584 -11.71 -6.37 -5.03
N LEU A 585 -12.42 -5.59 -5.85
CA LEU A 585 -13.87 -5.71 -5.97
C LEU A 585 -14.22 -6.76 -7.03
N MET A 586 -14.81 -7.86 -6.59
CA MET A 586 -15.54 -8.78 -7.46
C MET A 586 -17.03 -8.37 -7.48
N THR A 587 -17.64 -8.32 -8.67
CA THR A 587 -19.09 -8.25 -8.77
C THR A 587 -19.68 -9.49 -9.41
N VAL A 588 -20.78 -9.99 -8.86
CA VAL A 588 -21.55 -11.12 -9.41
C VAL A 588 -22.95 -10.65 -9.74
N TRP A 589 -23.34 -10.78 -10.99
CA TRP A 589 -24.65 -10.40 -11.52
C TRP A 589 -25.48 -11.63 -11.77
N VAL A 590 -26.70 -11.65 -11.24
CA VAL A 590 -27.64 -12.77 -11.37
C VAL A 590 -29.00 -12.25 -11.82
N VAL A 591 -29.52 -12.80 -12.91
CA VAL A 591 -30.89 -12.55 -13.38
C VAL A 591 -31.73 -13.80 -13.07
N ASN A 592 -32.86 -13.63 -12.40
CA ASN A 592 -33.85 -14.68 -12.23
C ASN A 592 -35.11 -14.31 -13.00
N GLU A 593 -35.29 -14.83 -14.22
CA GLU A 593 -36.53 -14.60 -14.98
C GLU A 593 -37.67 -15.55 -14.60
N SER A 594 -37.45 -16.45 -13.63
CA SER A 594 -38.47 -17.41 -13.22
C SER A 594 -39.50 -16.77 -12.30
N SER A 595 -40.69 -17.37 -12.26
CA SER A 595 -41.77 -16.94 -11.36
C SER A 595 -41.58 -17.41 -9.91
N SER A 596 -40.39 -17.86 -9.54
CA SER A 596 -40.10 -18.40 -8.20
C SER A 596 -38.74 -17.93 -7.71
N THR A 597 -38.63 -17.76 -6.39
CA THR A 597 -37.36 -17.43 -5.74
C THR A 597 -36.36 -18.57 -5.91
N VAL A 598 -35.11 -18.24 -6.24
CA VAL A 598 -34.01 -19.22 -6.39
C VAL A 598 -33.00 -19.03 -5.25
N PRO A 599 -32.86 -19.99 -4.32
CA PRO A 599 -31.84 -19.92 -3.28
C PRO A 599 -30.47 -20.28 -3.85
N LEU A 600 -29.45 -19.45 -3.61
CA LEU A 600 -28.08 -19.65 -4.06
C LEU A 600 -27.08 -19.71 -2.91
N VAL A 601 -26.02 -20.50 -3.10
CA VAL A 601 -24.76 -20.41 -2.35
C VAL A 601 -23.68 -19.97 -3.33
N ILE A 602 -23.20 -18.74 -3.16
CA ILE A 602 -22.25 -18.09 -4.06
C ILE A 602 -20.84 -18.23 -3.51
N THR A 603 -19.91 -18.73 -4.33
CA THR A 603 -18.53 -19.04 -3.92
C THR A 603 -17.52 -18.48 -4.92
N PRO A 604 -16.70 -17.49 -4.54
CA PRO A 604 -15.46 -17.13 -5.24
C PRO A 604 -14.42 -18.26 -5.09
N SER A 605 -14.27 -19.08 -6.12
CA SER A 605 -13.37 -20.24 -6.07
C SER A 605 -11.91 -19.80 -5.96
N GLY A 606 -11.23 -20.31 -4.93
CA GLY A 606 -9.80 -20.03 -4.70
C GLY A 606 -9.51 -18.60 -4.27
N ARG A 607 -10.50 -17.89 -3.73
CA ARG A 607 -10.35 -16.53 -3.19
C ARG A 607 -11.09 -16.38 -1.87
N SER A 608 -10.62 -15.48 -1.02
CA SER A 608 -11.24 -15.19 0.27
C SER A 608 -11.96 -13.83 0.27
N ILE A 609 -13.08 -13.78 0.97
CA ILE A 609 -13.90 -12.56 1.09
C ILE A 609 -13.42 -11.80 2.34
N ALA A 610 -12.98 -10.56 2.15
CA ALA A 610 -12.37 -9.72 3.19
C ALA A 610 -13.38 -9.19 4.22
N GLU A 611 -14.60 -8.91 3.76
CA GLU A 611 -15.65 -8.34 4.60
C GLU A 611 -16.54 -9.45 5.19
N SER A 612 -17.06 -9.23 6.40
CA SER A 612 -18.00 -10.15 7.03
C SER A 612 -19.37 -10.19 6.33
N ASN A 613 -19.63 -9.21 5.46
CA ASN A 613 -20.88 -9.06 4.73
C ASN A 613 -20.60 -8.70 3.26
N VAL A 614 -21.40 -9.25 2.35
CA VAL A 614 -21.43 -8.92 0.92
C VAL A 614 -22.59 -8.00 0.64
N ARG A 615 -22.35 -6.86 -0.01
CA ARG A 615 -23.43 -5.95 -0.40
C ARG A 615 -24.18 -6.52 -1.60
N ARG A 616 -25.51 -6.58 -1.50
CA ARG A 616 -26.43 -7.01 -2.56
C ARG A 616 -27.36 -5.86 -2.93
N THR A 617 -27.33 -5.44 -4.19
CA THR A 617 -28.36 -4.57 -4.78
C THR A 617 -29.32 -5.42 -5.62
N ARG A 618 -30.63 -5.37 -5.36
CA ARG A 618 -31.65 -6.11 -6.12
C ARG A 618 -32.69 -5.20 -6.78
N TRP A 619 -33.15 -5.57 -7.96
CA TRP A 619 -34.23 -4.92 -8.69
C TRP A 619 -35.33 -5.94 -8.95
N THR A 620 -36.57 -5.65 -8.57
CA THR A 620 -37.70 -6.59 -8.74
C THR A 620 -38.79 -6.07 -9.65
N ASP A 621 -38.94 -4.75 -9.75
CA ASP A 621 -39.84 -4.12 -10.72
C ASP A 621 -39.25 -2.83 -11.32
N PRO A 622 -39.79 -2.34 -12.45
CA PRO A 622 -39.39 -1.08 -13.04
C PRO A 622 -39.51 0.18 -12.15
N SER A 623 -40.30 0.14 -11.07
CA SER A 623 -40.41 1.24 -10.10
C SER A 623 -39.26 1.27 -9.08
N ASP A 624 -38.55 0.16 -8.88
CA ASP A 624 -37.36 0.03 -8.01
C ASP A 624 -36.11 0.71 -8.64
N VAL A 625 -36.21 1.97 -9.08
CA VAL A 625 -35.23 2.54 -10.01
C VAL A 625 -33.77 2.45 -9.55
N GLU A 626 -33.45 2.68 -8.28
CA GLU A 626 -32.06 2.63 -7.77
C GLU A 626 -31.64 1.23 -7.28
N GLY A 627 -32.61 0.31 -7.19
CA GLY A 627 -32.44 -0.99 -6.56
C GLY A 627 -32.57 -0.92 -5.05
N PHE A 628 -32.91 -2.05 -4.44
CA PHE A 628 -33.00 -2.23 -3.01
C PHE A 628 -31.72 -2.88 -2.49
N GLU A 629 -31.05 -2.22 -1.54
CA GLU A 629 -29.77 -2.68 -1.02
C GLU A 629 -29.92 -3.46 0.29
N THR A 630 -29.17 -4.54 0.37
CA THR A 630 -29.12 -5.48 1.49
C THR A 630 -27.69 -5.99 1.66
N PHE A 631 -27.41 -6.67 2.77
CA PHE A 631 -26.09 -7.21 3.10
C PHE A 631 -26.21 -8.70 3.45
N GLU A 632 -25.44 -9.56 2.79
CA GLU A 632 -25.46 -11.01 3.00
C GLU A 632 -24.24 -11.44 3.81
N PRO A 633 -24.40 -12.22 4.90
CA PRO A 633 -23.27 -12.68 5.71
C PRO A 633 -22.35 -13.62 4.94
N VAL A 634 -21.07 -13.55 5.26
CA VAL A 634 -20.09 -14.53 4.79
C VAL A 634 -19.98 -15.71 5.76
N PHE A 635 -20.00 -16.93 5.24
CA PHE A 635 -19.65 -18.16 5.94
C PHE A 635 -18.13 -18.26 6.08
N GLU A 636 -17.60 -18.52 7.29
CA GLU A 636 -16.20 -18.85 7.63
C GLU A 636 -15.16 -18.73 6.47
N GLY A 637 -15.04 -17.53 5.88
CA GLY A 637 -13.99 -17.11 4.94
C GLY A 637 -14.11 -17.37 3.43
N ALA A 638 -15.20 -17.91 2.85
CA ALA A 638 -15.18 -18.22 1.40
C ALA A 638 -16.51 -18.19 0.60
N SER A 639 -17.67 -18.15 1.23
CA SER A 639 -18.96 -18.23 0.52
C SER A 639 -20.06 -17.48 1.26
N PHE A 640 -21.16 -17.18 0.58
CA PHE A 640 -22.37 -16.61 1.21
C PHE A 640 -23.63 -17.18 0.55
N ALA A 641 -24.76 -17.13 1.26
CA ALA A 641 -26.05 -17.53 0.72
C ALA A 641 -26.91 -16.31 0.41
N SER A 642 -27.72 -16.40 -0.64
CA SER A 642 -28.71 -15.36 -0.97
C SER A 642 -29.89 -15.97 -1.71
N ASN A 643 -31.10 -15.50 -1.40
CA ASN A 643 -32.28 -15.77 -2.21
C ASN A 643 -32.37 -14.75 -3.34
N ILE A 644 -32.54 -15.23 -4.58
CA ILE A 644 -32.74 -14.39 -5.75
C ILE A 644 -34.25 -14.34 -6.02
N PRO A 645 -34.94 -13.21 -5.78
CA PRO A 645 -36.38 -13.12 -5.95
C PRO A 645 -36.83 -13.50 -7.36
N ALA A 646 -38.07 -13.95 -7.49
CA ALA A 646 -38.70 -14.14 -8.80
C ALA A 646 -38.64 -12.86 -9.64
N GLU A 647 -38.46 -13.00 -10.96
CA GLU A 647 -38.44 -11.90 -11.93
C GLU A 647 -37.53 -10.71 -11.57
N SER A 648 -36.31 -11.00 -11.10
CA SER A 648 -35.39 -10.00 -10.54
C SER A 648 -34.00 -9.98 -11.16
N VAL A 649 -33.26 -8.91 -10.88
CA VAL A 649 -31.80 -8.80 -11.10
C VAL A 649 -31.13 -8.52 -9.76
N CYS A 650 -30.05 -9.22 -9.45
CA CYS A 650 -29.21 -8.98 -8.27
C CYS A 650 -27.76 -8.72 -8.70
N CYS A 651 -27.13 -7.74 -8.07
CA CYS A 651 -25.69 -7.49 -8.13
C CYS A 651 -25.11 -7.66 -6.73
N PHE A 652 -24.10 -8.52 -6.61
CA PHE A 652 -23.34 -8.74 -5.39
C PHE A 652 -21.97 -8.08 -5.52
N GLU A 653 -21.64 -7.16 -4.62
CA GLU A 653 -20.33 -6.52 -4.50
C GLU A 653 -19.55 -7.24 -3.39
N ILE A 654 -18.54 -8.00 -3.80
CA ILE A 654 -17.75 -8.88 -2.95
C ILE A 654 -16.33 -8.29 -2.88
N VAL A 655 -15.95 -7.77 -1.72
CA VAL A 655 -14.58 -7.31 -1.47
C VAL A 655 -13.73 -8.52 -1.08
N LEU A 656 -12.69 -8.78 -1.86
CA LEU A 656 -11.78 -9.91 -1.69
C LEU A 656 -10.54 -9.52 -0.89
N ASP A 657 -9.90 -10.49 -0.25
CA ASP A 657 -8.64 -10.30 0.47
C ASP A 657 -7.52 -9.85 -0.48
N THR A 658 -6.65 -8.97 0.01
CA THR A 658 -5.57 -8.38 -0.80
C THR A 658 -4.42 -9.34 -1.05
N GLU A 659 -4.27 -10.41 -0.27
CA GLU A 659 -3.32 -11.50 -0.55
C GLU A 659 -3.65 -12.25 -1.86
N ASP A 660 -4.91 -12.20 -2.33
CA ASP A 660 -5.32 -12.74 -3.63
C ASP A 660 -4.98 -11.82 -4.81
N PHE A 661 -4.39 -10.64 -4.53
CA PHE A 661 -3.83 -9.68 -5.48
C PHE A 661 -2.36 -9.48 -5.17
N SER A 662 -1.49 -10.34 -5.70
CA SER A 662 -0.04 -10.14 -5.56
C SER A 662 0.34 -8.72 -5.99
N ASN A 663 0.97 -7.99 -5.06
CA ASN A 663 1.46 -6.61 -5.10
C ASN A 663 2.47 -6.26 -6.23
N ASP A 664 2.53 -7.03 -7.31
CA ASP A 664 3.69 -7.00 -8.19
C ASP A 664 3.72 -5.82 -9.17
N ARG A 665 2.58 -5.18 -9.44
CA ARG A 665 2.47 -3.99 -10.28
C ARG A 665 1.06 -3.44 -10.36
N ILE A 666 0.87 -2.14 -10.12
CA ILE A 666 -0.34 -1.40 -10.43
C ILE A 666 -0.03 -0.49 -11.61
N GLU A 667 -0.68 -0.74 -12.75
CA GLU A 667 -0.53 0.10 -13.93
C GLU A 667 -1.07 1.50 -13.65
N ALA A 668 -0.35 2.53 -14.08
CA ALA A 668 -0.72 3.90 -13.80
C ALA A 668 -2.08 4.24 -14.44
N GLU A 669 -2.38 3.68 -15.61
CA GLU A 669 -3.64 3.87 -16.33
C GLU A 669 -4.85 3.24 -15.64
N ASP A 670 -4.66 2.34 -14.67
CA ASP A 670 -5.75 1.69 -13.92
C ASP A 670 -6.21 2.55 -12.72
N TYR A 671 -6.04 3.88 -12.80
CA TYR A 671 -6.56 4.80 -11.79
C TYR A 671 -8.09 4.71 -11.70
N SER A 672 -8.63 4.76 -10.47
CA SER A 672 -10.07 4.81 -10.22
C SER A 672 -10.66 6.21 -10.42
N HIS A 673 -9.83 7.25 -10.38
CA HIS A 673 -10.20 8.64 -10.67
C HIS A 673 -8.94 9.44 -10.98
N ALA A 674 -9.02 10.47 -11.81
CA ALA A 674 -7.87 11.34 -12.08
C ALA A 674 -8.30 12.75 -12.48
N TRP A 675 -7.35 13.68 -12.42
CA TRP A 675 -7.55 15.06 -12.83
C TRP A 675 -6.36 15.55 -13.66
N ASP A 676 -6.66 16.14 -14.81
CA ASP A 676 -5.70 16.76 -15.73
C ASP A 676 -4.55 15.83 -16.14
N VAL A 677 -4.90 14.60 -16.53
CA VAL A 677 -4.00 13.58 -17.10
C VAL A 677 -4.69 12.88 -18.28
N ALA A 678 -3.92 12.23 -19.14
CA ALA A 678 -4.44 11.40 -20.23
C ALA A 678 -3.55 10.17 -20.45
N THR A 679 -4.11 9.06 -20.93
CA THR A 679 -3.34 7.85 -21.26
C THR A 679 -2.76 7.92 -22.67
N GLU A 680 -1.55 7.39 -22.88
CA GLU A 680 -0.93 7.23 -24.21
C GLU A 680 -0.18 5.89 -24.28
N THR A 681 0.20 5.45 -25.49
CA THR A 681 1.03 4.23 -25.65
C THR A 681 2.41 4.44 -25.04
N THR A 682 2.81 3.50 -24.19
CA THR A 682 4.13 3.55 -23.56
C THR A 682 5.22 3.05 -24.51
N GLY A 683 6.39 3.69 -24.46
CA GLY A 683 7.62 3.22 -25.06
C GLY A 683 8.45 2.32 -24.14
N ASP A 684 7.98 2.10 -22.90
CA ASP A 684 8.58 1.12 -21.99
C ASP A 684 8.29 -0.31 -22.50
N SER A 685 9.22 -1.24 -22.26
CA SER A 685 9.12 -2.60 -22.83
C SER A 685 8.07 -3.49 -22.15
N ASP A 686 7.50 -3.03 -21.05
CA ASP A 686 6.78 -3.83 -20.07
C ASP A 686 5.31 -3.41 -19.89
N GLY A 687 4.78 -2.48 -20.70
CA GLY A 687 3.39 -2.00 -20.61
C GLY A 687 2.77 -1.69 -21.97
N GLU A 688 1.44 -1.51 -22.00
CA GLU A 688 0.71 -1.10 -23.21
C GLU A 688 0.42 0.40 -23.23
N LEU A 689 0.04 0.96 -22.08
CA LEU A 689 -0.23 2.40 -21.90
C LEU A 689 0.62 2.97 -20.77
N ASN A 690 0.70 4.29 -20.70
CA ASN A 690 1.16 5.06 -19.56
C ASN A 690 0.19 6.23 -19.34
N VAL A 691 0.20 6.81 -18.14
CA VAL A 691 -0.40 8.12 -17.88
C VAL A 691 0.59 9.20 -18.30
N GLY A 692 0.18 10.07 -19.22
CA GLY A 692 0.92 11.22 -19.71
C GLY A 692 0.13 12.51 -19.54
N HIS A 693 0.59 13.57 -20.21
CA HIS A 693 0.00 14.92 -20.11
C HIS A 693 -0.07 15.50 -18.69
N ILE A 694 0.69 14.94 -17.76
CA ILE A 694 0.70 15.32 -16.34
C ILE A 694 1.27 16.73 -16.21
N ARG A 695 0.65 17.60 -15.41
CA ARG A 695 1.12 18.96 -15.08
C ARG A 695 1.23 19.14 -13.57
N GLY A 696 1.82 20.25 -13.14
CA GLY A 696 1.74 20.66 -11.74
C GLY A 696 0.28 20.87 -11.31
N GLY A 697 -0.20 20.08 -10.36
CA GLY A 697 -1.57 20.06 -9.86
C GLY A 697 -2.44 18.90 -10.39
N SER A 698 -1.93 18.10 -11.34
CA SER A 698 -2.60 16.86 -11.77
C SER A 698 -2.59 15.83 -10.65
N PHE A 699 -3.55 14.90 -10.65
CA PHE A 699 -3.50 13.74 -9.75
C PHE A 699 -4.11 12.49 -10.38
N THR A 700 -3.69 11.32 -9.91
CA THR A 700 -4.37 10.03 -10.10
C THR A 700 -4.75 9.44 -8.75
N ARG A 701 -5.87 8.74 -8.67
CA ARG A 701 -6.38 8.07 -7.47
C ARG A 701 -6.43 6.57 -7.71
N TYR A 702 -5.96 5.79 -6.75
CA TYR A 702 -6.08 4.33 -6.72
C TYR A 702 -6.82 3.96 -5.44
N GLY A 703 -7.92 3.22 -5.58
CA GLY A 703 -8.75 2.82 -4.45
C GLY A 703 -8.42 1.40 -4.00
N GLY A 704 -8.44 1.16 -2.69
CA GLY A 704 -8.26 -0.19 -2.14
C GLY A 704 -6.81 -0.68 -2.17
N VAL A 705 -5.82 0.21 -2.07
CA VAL A 705 -4.41 -0.18 -2.05
C VAL A 705 -4.04 -0.64 -0.64
N ALA A 706 -3.68 -1.91 -0.48
CA ALA A 706 -3.11 -2.41 0.76
C ALA A 706 -1.70 -1.86 0.95
N LEU A 707 -1.46 -1.27 2.11
CA LEU A 707 -0.14 -0.87 2.59
C LEU A 707 0.11 -1.62 3.90
N GLU A 708 1.33 -2.13 4.06
CA GLU A 708 1.88 -2.56 5.36
C GLU A 708 2.55 -1.37 6.06
N ASP A 709 2.90 -1.54 7.34
CA ASP A 709 3.67 -0.56 8.10
C ASP A 709 4.93 -0.14 7.33
N ASP A 710 5.11 1.18 7.17
CA ASP A 710 6.27 1.78 6.51
C ASP A 710 6.53 1.28 5.07
N SER A 711 5.46 0.93 4.33
CA SER A 711 5.51 0.45 2.95
C SER A 711 6.41 1.29 2.03
N VAL A 712 7.13 0.62 1.12
CA VAL A 712 7.91 1.26 0.06
C VAL A 712 7.12 1.27 -1.23
N MET A 713 6.78 2.47 -1.70
CA MET A 713 6.20 2.65 -3.03
C MET A 713 7.29 2.89 -4.07
N THR A 714 7.24 2.15 -5.16
CA THR A 714 8.17 2.28 -6.29
C THR A 714 7.41 2.68 -7.55
N PHE A 715 7.90 3.68 -8.27
CA PHE A 715 7.24 4.31 -9.40
C PHE A 715 8.11 4.23 -10.65
N ARG A 716 7.48 4.04 -11.80
CA ARG A 716 8.12 4.08 -13.12
C ARG A 716 7.75 5.36 -13.84
N LEU A 717 8.68 6.33 -13.88
CA LEU A 717 8.43 7.70 -14.31
C LEU A 717 9.39 8.12 -15.44
N ALA A 718 8.93 9.03 -16.30
CA ALA A 718 9.74 9.62 -17.36
C ALA A 718 9.58 11.14 -17.42
N ARG A 719 10.68 11.86 -17.63
CA ARG A 719 10.69 13.31 -17.82
C ARG A 719 11.84 13.72 -18.77
N PRO A 720 11.55 14.44 -19.86
CA PRO A 720 12.58 14.99 -20.73
C PRO A 720 13.51 16.00 -20.03
N ALA A 721 14.72 16.16 -20.57
CA ALA A 721 15.62 17.24 -20.16
C ALA A 721 15.00 18.63 -20.44
N GLY A 722 15.23 19.58 -19.53
CA GLY A 722 14.74 20.96 -19.67
C GLY A 722 13.28 21.18 -19.23
N ARG A 723 12.66 20.19 -18.58
CA ARG A 723 11.37 20.34 -17.89
C ARG A 723 11.58 20.81 -16.44
N PRO A 724 10.55 21.45 -15.84
CA PRO A 724 10.59 21.85 -14.43
C PRO A 724 10.80 20.65 -13.50
N ASP A 725 11.43 20.91 -12.34
CA ASP A 725 11.49 19.94 -11.27
C ASP A 725 10.11 19.69 -10.66
N GLY A 726 9.90 18.50 -10.11
CA GLY A 726 8.65 18.16 -9.46
C GLY A 726 8.72 16.81 -8.74
N VAL A 727 7.66 16.53 -8.00
CA VAL A 727 7.52 15.35 -7.15
C VAL A 727 6.15 14.73 -7.36
N VAL A 728 6.02 13.45 -7.01
CA VAL A 728 4.73 12.82 -6.75
C VAL A 728 4.56 12.79 -5.23
N GLU A 729 3.54 13.49 -4.73
CA GLU A 729 3.10 13.38 -3.34
C GLU A 729 2.09 12.23 -3.23
N ILE A 730 2.30 11.32 -2.28
CA ILE A 730 1.39 10.21 -1.99
C ILE A 730 0.52 10.64 -0.82
N ARG A 731 -0.78 10.77 -1.05
CA ARG A 731 -1.74 11.28 -0.06
C ARG A 731 -2.89 10.32 0.19
N GLU A 732 -3.40 10.32 1.41
CA GLU A 732 -4.54 9.50 1.79
C GLU A 732 -5.88 10.23 1.57
N GLY A 733 -6.85 9.55 0.96
CA GLY A 733 -8.27 9.89 0.97
C GLY A 733 -8.70 11.06 0.09
N SER A 734 -7.83 12.07 -0.10
CA SER A 734 -8.07 13.20 -1.02
C SER A 734 -6.76 13.83 -1.50
N SER A 735 -6.83 14.65 -2.55
CA SER A 735 -5.67 15.41 -3.06
C SER A 735 -5.12 16.45 -2.08
N THR A 736 -5.82 16.71 -0.97
CA THR A 736 -5.33 17.56 0.13
C THR A 736 -5.25 16.80 1.46
N GLY A 737 -5.33 15.46 1.41
CA GLY A 737 -5.31 14.61 2.59
C GLY A 737 -3.92 14.50 3.20
N ASN A 738 -3.81 13.62 4.21
CA ASN A 738 -2.54 13.41 4.90
C ASN A 738 -1.45 12.99 3.90
N LEU A 739 -0.24 13.54 4.06
CA LEU A 739 0.89 13.20 3.21
C LEU A 739 1.58 11.97 3.79
N LEU A 740 1.55 10.87 3.05
CA LEU A 740 2.18 9.61 3.45
C LEU A 740 3.63 9.53 2.97
N GLY A 741 3.93 10.12 1.81
CA GLY A 741 5.29 10.08 1.26
C GLY A 741 5.45 11.01 0.05
N THR A 742 6.67 11.14 -0.44
CA THR A 742 6.96 11.97 -1.62
C THR A 742 8.14 11.39 -2.39
N VAL A 743 7.97 11.19 -3.70
CA VAL A 743 9.04 10.74 -4.60
C VAL A 743 9.37 11.81 -5.64
N ALA A 744 10.65 12.00 -5.93
CA ALA A 744 11.07 12.94 -6.97
C ALA A 744 10.81 12.39 -8.37
N VAL A 745 10.38 13.25 -9.30
CA VAL A 745 10.27 12.88 -10.72
C VAL A 745 11.67 12.94 -11.37
N PRO A 746 12.21 11.82 -11.88
CA PRO A 746 13.59 11.75 -12.40
C PRO A 746 13.72 12.40 -13.79
N VAL A 747 14.91 12.95 -14.14
CA VAL A 747 15.21 13.39 -15.52
C VAL A 747 15.71 12.21 -16.35
N THR A 748 14.87 11.70 -17.24
CA THR A 748 15.16 10.49 -18.02
C THR A 748 15.53 10.77 -19.49
N GLY A 749 15.48 12.03 -19.90
CA GLY A 749 15.96 12.49 -21.20
C GLY A 749 14.86 12.65 -22.26
N ASN A 750 13.85 11.78 -22.32
CA ASN A 750 12.66 11.94 -23.17
C ASN A 750 11.38 11.37 -22.50
N TRP A 751 10.21 11.61 -23.11
CA TRP A 751 8.89 11.25 -22.54
C TRP A 751 8.63 9.75 -22.43
N GLN A 752 9.34 8.95 -23.21
CA GLN A 752 9.12 7.51 -23.34
C GLN A 752 10.37 6.71 -22.93
N SER A 753 11.26 7.35 -22.15
CA SER A 753 12.41 6.72 -21.52
C SER A 753 12.17 6.78 -20.03
N TYR A 754 12.04 5.63 -19.38
CA TYR A 754 11.58 5.54 -17.99
C TYR A 754 12.72 5.21 -17.05
N GLU A 755 12.61 5.70 -15.83
CA GLU A 755 13.45 5.35 -14.68
C GLU A 755 12.55 4.94 -13.53
N THR A 756 13.06 4.01 -12.72
CA THR A 756 12.37 3.51 -11.54
C THR A 756 12.89 4.25 -10.31
N VAL A 757 11.98 4.87 -9.56
CA VAL A 757 12.28 5.65 -8.35
C VAL A 757 11.36 5.22 -7.22
N SER A 758 11.82 5.27 -5.98
CA SER A 758 11.05 4.77 -4.83
C SER A 758 11.00 5.80 -3.70
N THR A 759 9.98 5.68 -2.85
CA THR A 759 9.91 6.37 -1.56
C THR A 759 9.30 5.42 -0.53
N GLN A 760 9.81 5.49 0.69
CA GLN A 760 9.13 4.93 1.84
C GLN A 760 7.96 5.81 2.24
N LEU A 761 6.88 5.21 2.72
CA LEU A 761 5.73 5.89 3.28
C LEU A 761 5.81 5.89 4.80
N ASP A 762 5.33 6.96 5.42
CA ASP A 762 5.02 7.04 6.85
C ASP A 762 3.53 6.69 7.02
N VAL A 763 3.26 5.41 7.23
CA VAL A 763 1.90 4.83 7.18
C VAL A 763 1.80 3.56 8.03
N ASP A 764 0.67 3.38 8.70
CA ASP A 764 0.32 2.15 9.39
C ASP A 764 -0.32 1.15 8.42
N ALA A 765 -0.24 -0.15 8.71
CA ALA A 765 -0.86 -1.20 7.91
C ALA A 765 -2.37 -0.98 7.75
N GLY A 766 -2.87 -1.06 6.52
CA GLY A 766 -4.28 -0.79 6.22
C GLY A 766 -4.59 -0.69 4.73
N ILE A 767 -5.87 -0.47 4.42
CA ILE A 767 -6.37 -0.29 3.06
C ILE A 767 -6.60 1.19 2.79
N TYR A 768 -5.92 1.73 1.79
CA TYR A 768 -5.90 3.17 1.52
C TYR A 768 -6.49 3.52 0.16
N ASN A 769 -7.13 4.69 0.11
CA ASN A 769 -7.42 5.39 -1.13
C ASN A 769 -6.27 6.36 -1.41
N LEU A 770 -5.31 5.96 -2.24
CA LEU A 770 -4.12 6.74 -2.53
C LEU A 770 -4.39 7.77 -3.62
N TYR A 771 -4.06 9.03 -3.34
CA TYR A 771 -3.99 10.13 -4.28
C TYR A 771 -2.52 10.41 -4.58
N LEU A 772 -2.11 10.16 -5.82
CA LEU A 772 -0.79 10.50 -6.34
C LEU A 772 -0.88 11.88 -6.99
N ASN A 773 -0.44 12.90 -6.26
CA ASN A 773 -0.46 14.27 -6.72
C ASN A 773 0.87 14.65 -7.38
N PHE A 774 0.80 15.19 -8.58
CA PHE A 774 1.96 15.63 -9.33
C PHE A 774 2.21 17.11 -9.07
N VAL A 775 3.27 17.43 -8.34
CA VAL A 775 3.58 18.79 -7.89
C VAL A 775 4.82 19.31 -8.61
N GLU A 776 4.69 20.47 -9.23
CA GLU A 776 5.81 21.17 -9.85
C GLU A 776 6.50 22.08 -8.81
N ALA A 777 7.83 22.09 -8.79
CA ALA A 777 8.62 22.95 -7.90
C ALA A 777 8.51 24.45 -8.28
N SER A 778 8.15 24.75 -9.53
CA SER A 778 7.94 26.11 -10.05
C SER A 778 6.44 26.37 -10.24
N SER A 779 5.91 27.45 -9.67
CA SER A 779 4.49 27.81 -9.80
C SER A 779 4.16 28.53 -11.13
N SER A 780 5.12 28.58 -12.07
CA SER A 780 5.10 29.56 -13.17
C SER A 780 4.79 29.01 -14.55
N THR A 781 4.62 27.71 -14.74
CA THR A 781 4.35 27.18 -16.08
C THR A 781 3.36 26.04 -16.05
N GLY A 782 2.22 26.18 -16.73
CA GLY A 782 1.37 25.04 -17.08
C GLY A 782 2.04 24.15 -18.13
N ASN A 783 3.25 23.67 -17.88
CA ASN A 783 4.00 22.74 -18.72
C ASN A 783 3.71 21.30 -18.28
N PHE A 784 3.96 20.34 -19.18
CA PHE A 784 3.94 18.93 -18.81
C PHE A 784 5.15 18.60 -17.92
N LEU A 785 4.90 17.82 -16.88
CA LEU A 785 5.84 17.44 -15.83
C LEU A 785 6.46 16.07 -16.08
N ALA A 786 5.64 15.03 -16.30
CA ALA A 786 6.09 13.64 -16.36
C ALA A 786 5.15 12.76 -17.21
N ASN A 787 5.66 11.58 -17.57
CA ASN A 787 4.86 10.40 -17.84
C ASN A 787 5.05 9.39 -16.71
N PHE A 788 4.00 8.62 -16.41
CA PHE A 788 3.91 7.66 -15.32
C PHE A 788 3.36 6.35 -15.84
N ASN A 789 4.13 5.27 -15.75
CA ASN A 789 3.80 3.97 -16.34
C ASN A 789 3.12 3.05 -15.32
N TRP A 790 3.73 2.84 -14.16
CA TRP A 790 3.21 1.95 -13.13
C TRP A 790 3.82 2.26 -11.77
N PHE A 791 3.22 1.76 -10.71
CA PHE A 791 3.84 1.69 -9.38
C PHE A 791 3.66 0.32 -8.72
N THR A 792 4.49 0.03 -7.73
CA THR A 792 4.37 -1.14 -6.83
C THR A 792 4.35 -0.67 -5.39
N VAL A 793 3.80 -1.52 -4.52
CA VAL A 793 3.88 -1.38 -3.07
C VAL A 793 4.60 -2.61 -2.56
N ASN A 794 5.71 -2.41 -1.84
CA ASN A 794 6.48 -3.51 -1.27
C ASN A 794 6.70 -3.26 0.22
N GLU A 795 6.87 -4.33 0.98
CA GLU A 795 7.41 -4.23 2.33
C GLU A 795 8.83 -3.64 2.30
N PRO A 796 9.23 -2.87 3.33
CA PRO A 796 10.61 -2.38 3.44
C PRO A 796 11.60 -3.55 3.52
N THR A 797 12.63 -3.55 2.67
CA THR A 797 13.66 -4.59 2.68
C THR A 797 14.64 -4.38 3.83
N VAL A 798 15.05 -5.48 4.47
CA VAL A 798 16.13 -5.47 5.46
C VAL A 798 17.43 -4.93 4.80
N PRO A 799 18.18 -4.01 5.44
CA PRO A 799 19.38 -3.43 4.85
C PRO A 799 20.48 -4.47 4.61
N GLU A 800 21.42 -4.17 3.72
CA GLU A 800 22.63 -4.99 3.60
C GLU A 800 23.50 -4.90 4.86
N ALA A 801 24.21 -5.99 5.16
CA ALA A 801 25.18 -6.02 6.26
C ALA A 801 26.28 -4.98 6.01
N PRO A 802 26.65 -4.13 7.00
CA PRO A 802 27.74 -3.20 6.86
C PRO A 802 29.04 -3.88 6.44
N VAL A 803 29.81 -3.22 5.58
CA VAL A 803 31.12 -3.72 5.12
C VAL A 803 32.25 -2.81 5.60
N GLN A 804 33.48 -3.29 5.43
CA GLN A 804 34.69 -2.53 5.77
C GLN A 804 34.74 -2.06 7.24
N LEU A 805 34.12 -2.82 8.14
CA LEU A 805 34.26 -2.57 9.57
C LEU A 805 35.75 -2.65 9.95
N THR A 806 36.27 -1.58 10.54
CA THR A 806 37.61 -1.54 11.13
C THR A 806 37.50 -1.21 12.60
N ALA A 807 38.42 -1.77 13.39
CA ALA A 807 38.55 -1.49 14.81
C ALA A 807 39.98 -0.97 15.06
N THR A 808 40.09 0.28 15.51
CA THR A 808 41.37 0.95 15.72
C THR A 808 41.55 1.25 17.21
N PRO A 809 42.51 0.61 17.91
CA PRO A 809 42.78 0.94 19.30
C PRO A 809 43.37 2.34 19.39
N VAL A 810 42.84 3.16 20.31
CA VAL A 810 43.40 4.47 20.63
C VAL A 810 43.99 4.43 22.03
N GLU A 811 45.32 4.51 22.07
CA GLU A 811 46.13 4.39 23.27
C GLU A 811 45.82 3.11 24.06
N ASN A 812 45.44 3.25 25.33
CA ASN A 812 45.08 2.15 26.24
C ASN A 812 43.68 2.32 26.85
N SER A 813 42.80 3.12 26.23
CA SER A 813 41.51 3.50 26.83
C SER A 813 40.26 3.27 25.99
N ARG A 814 40.35 3.16 24.65
CA ARG A 814 39.18 2.95 23.79
C ARG A 814 39.53 2.30 22.46
N ILE A 815 38.52 1.75 21.78
CA ILE A 815 38.62 1.27 20.40
C ILE A 815 37.61 2.06 19.55
N ASP A 816 38.11 2.73 18.52
CA ASP A 816 37.28 3.47 17.56
C ASP A 816 36.93 2.54 16.39
N LEU A 817 35.63 2.40 16.12
CA LEU A 817 35.05 1.59 15.06
C LEU A 817 34.60 2.50 13.91
N THR A 818 34.88 2.11 12.67
CA THR A 818 34.34 2.75 11.47
C THR A 818 33.92 1.70 10.46
N TRP A 819 32.85 1.96 9.72
CA TRP A 819 32.35 1.11 8.63
C TRP A 819 31.86 1.99 7.47
N ASP A 820 31.58 1.37 6.33
CA ASP A 820 30.97 2.07 5.20
C ASP A 820 29.48 2.35 5.48
N LEU A 821 28.98 3.50 5.02
CA LEU A 821 27.57 3.86 5.14
C LEU A 821 26.72 2.91 4.28
N VAL A 822 25.68 2.31 4.87
CA VAL A 822 24.66 1.51 4.18
C VAL A 822 23.51 2.43 3.77
N SER A 823 23.14 2.43 2.49
CA SER A 823 22.22 3.41 1.89
C SER A 823 20.79 3.35 2.41
N GLU A 824 20.32 2.18 2.84
CA GLU A 824 18.94 1.92 3.32
C GLU A 824 18.86 1.80 4.84
N ALA A 825 19.95 2.12 5.57
CA ALA A 825 20.01 1.99 7.02
C ALA A 825 19.67 3.31 7.71
N ASP A 826 18.64 3.29 8.56
CA ASP A 826 18.30 4.42 9.44
C ASP A 826 19.25 4.52 10.62
N SER A 827 19.74 3.37 11.10
CA SER A 827 20.69 3.29 12.21
C SER A 827 21.51 2.00 12.21
N TYR A 828 22.40 1.87 13.19
CA TYR A 828 23.23 0.68 13.39
C TYR A 828 23.19 0.18 14.84
N THR A 829 23.21 -1.15 14.97
CA THR A 829 23.45 -1.88 16.23
C THR A 829 24.90 -2.37 16.24
N VAL A 830 25.66 -2.00 17.25
CA VAL A 830 27.07 -2.39 17.44
C VAL A 830 27.14 -3.50 18.48
N LEU A 831 27.74 -4.62 18.11
CA LEU A 831 27.91 -5.76 18.99
C LEU A 831 29.40 -6.11 19.19
N ARG A 832 29.73 -6.65 20.37
CA ARG A 832 31.09 -6.98 20.78
C ARG A 832 31.19 -8.34 21.44
N SER A 833 32.28 -9.06 21.19
CA SER A 833 32.67 -10.27 21.90
C SER A 833 34.15 -10.23 22.32
N THR A 834 34.52 -11.09 23.28
CA THR A 834 35.92 -11.36 23.67
C THR A 834 36.47 -12.63 23.02
N SER A 835 35.67 -13.30 22.17
CA SER A 835 36.03 -14.50 21.42
C SER A 835 35.56 -14.38 19.98
N LEU A 836 36.39 -14.81 19.03
CA LEU A 836 36.09 -14.76 17.59
C LEU A 836 34.77 -15.50 17.26
N ASP A 837 34.62 -16.70 17.84
CA ASP A 837 33.45 -17.57 17.68
C ASP A 837 32.47 -17.49 18.88
N GLY A 838 32.57 -16.43 19.69
CA GLY A 838 31.75 -16.26 20.89
C GLY A 838 30.37 -15.66 20.59
N THR A 839 29.52 -15.60 21.63
CA THR A 839 28.31 -14.76 21.59
C THR A 839 28.72 -13.29 21.63
N TYR A 840 28.07 -12.47 20.81
CA TYR A 840 28.28 -11.02 20.76
C TYR A 840 27.19 -10.33 21.58
N ASP A 841 27.61 -9.45 22.48
CA ASP A 841 26.73 -8.60 23.29
C ASP A 841 26.50 -7.27 22.58
N GLU A 842 25.27 -6.76 22.60
CA GLU A 842 24.96 -5.41 22.14
C GLU A 842 25.62 -4.38 23.07
N ILE A 843 26.36 -3.43 22.48
CA ILE A 843 27.00 -2.33 23.21
C ILE A 843 26.50 -0.96 22.80
N ALA A 844 25.81 -0.84 21.67
CA ALA A 844 25.08 0.35 21.24
C ALA A 844 23.99 0.00 20.21
N ASN A 845 22.89 0.76 20.24
CA ASN A 845 21.77 0.67 19.31
C ASN A 845 21.33 2.10 18.93
N GLY A 846 20.79 2.28 17.73
CA GLY A 846 20.36 3.59 17.22
C GLY A 846 21.52 4.50 16.80
N VAL A 847 22.70 3.95 16.47
CA VAL A 847 23.84 4.75 16.00
C VAL A 847 23.51 5.25 14.59
N THR A 848 23.42 6.57 14.38
CA THR A 848 23.03 7.15 13.07
C THR A 848 24.23 7.54 12.19
N THR A 849 25.45 7.33 12.67
CA THR A 849 26.70 7.60 11.94
C THR A 849 27.43 6.30 11.63
N SER A 850 28.28 6.27 10.60
CA SER A 850 29.09 5.09 10.25
C SER A 850 30.35 4.89 11.12
N SER A 851 30.25 5.28 12.39
CA SER A 851 31.34 5.18 13.37
C SER A 851 30.81 5.08 14.80
N PHE A 852 31.57 4.41 15.67
CA PHE A 852 31.28 4.29 17.09
C PHE A 852 32.58 4.20 17.91
N SER A 853 32.61 4.74 19.13
CA SER A 853 33.78 4.71 20.01
C SER A 853 33.50 3.90 21.27
N ASP A 854 34.09 2.71 21.38
CA ASP A 854 33.95 1.83 22.54
C ASP A 854 34.99 2.18 23.61
N SER A 855 34.55 2.95 24.61
CA SER A 855 35.36 3.36 25.77
C SER A 855 35.25 2.40 26.96
N SER A 856 34.48 1.30 26.83
CA SER A 856 34.26 0.32 27.90
C SER A 856 35.27 -0.85 27.89
N VAL A 857 36.30 -0.75 27.05
CA VAL A 857 37.32 -1.77 26.81
C VAL A 857 38.40 -1.80 27.89
N VAL A 858 39.01 -2.97 28.09
CA VAL A 858 40.09 -3.18 29.07
C VAL A 858 41.43 -3.44 28.37
N ALA A 859 42.49 -2.81 28.85
CA ALA A 859 43.85 -3.01 28.33
C ALA A 859 44.33 -4.46 28.52
N GLY A 860 44.96 -5.02 27.49
CA GLY A 860 45.42 -6.41 27.45
C GLY A 860 44.36 -7.41 26.98
N VAL A 861 43.14 -6.98 26.63
CA VAL A 861 42.07 -7.84 26.10
C VAL A 861 41.91 -7.63 24.59
N SER A 862 41.71 -8.72 23.86
CA SER A 862 41.31 -8.70 22.45
C SER A 862 39.79 -8.67 22.35
N TYR A 863 39.27 -7.72 21.57
CA TYR A 863 37.84 -7.58 21.30
C TYR A 863 37.55 -7.82 19.82
N PHE A 864 36.40 -8.43 19.57
CA PHE A 864 35.85 -8.70 18.25
C PHE A 864 34.54 -7.92 18.14
N TYR A 865 34.33 -7.24 17.02
CA TYR A 865 33.17 -6.39 16.78
C TYR A 865 32.48 -6.80 15.49
N VAL A 866 31.16 -6.71 15.52
CA VAL A 866 30.30 -6.77 14.33
C VAL A 866 29.28 -5.65 14.43
N VAL A 867 28.80 -5.18 13.29
CA VAL A 867 27.78 -4.13 13.21
C VAL A 867 26.63 -4.64 12.34
N ARG A 868 25.40 -4.31 12.71
CA ARG A 868 24.20 -4.52 11.89
C ARG A 868 23.63 -3.16 11.52
N ALA A 869 23.26 -2.98 10.26
CA ALA A 869 22.35 -1.94 9.82
C ALA A 869 20.90 -2.29 10.21
N VAL A 870 20.10 -1.26 10.49
CA VAL A 870 18.70 -1.36 10.92
C VAL A 870 17.85 -0.34 10.15
N ASN A 871 16.68 -0.76 9.67
CA ASN A 871 15.60 0.08 9.17
C ASN A 871 14.23 -0.51 9.57
N ALA A 872 13.14 0.04 9.05
CA ALA A 872 11.78 -0.47 9.28
C ALA A 872 11.58 -1.94 8.87
N GLY A 873 12.29 -2.42 7.84
CA GLY A 873 12.27 -3.82 7.41
C GLY A 873 13.00 -4.79 8.37
N GLY A 874 13.79 -4.27 9.31
CA GLY A 874 14.46 -5.03 10.36
C GLY A 874 15.99 -4.90 10.39
N GLU A 875 16.66 -5.80 11.10
CA GLU A 875 18.12 -5.81 11.23
C GLU A 875 18.78 -6.68 10.14
N SER A 876 19.81 -6.13 9.52
CA SER A 876 20.73 -6.86 8.64
C SER A 876 21.48 -7.98 9.35
N ALA A 877 22.13 -8.86 8.57
CA ALA A 877 23.13 -9.77 9.08
C ALA A 877 24.34 -9.01 9.68
N ASN A 878 25.12 -9.69 10.52
CA ASN A 878 26.38 -9.14 11.03
C ASN A 878 27.34 -8.77 9.89
N SER A 879 27.99 -7.62 9.99
CA SER A 879 29.17 -7.29 9.19
C SER A 879 30.25 -8.39 9.31
N PRO A 880 31.20 -8.46 8.36
CA PRO A 880 32.47 -9.12 8.62
C PRO A 880 33.07 -8.60 9.93
N GLY A 881 33.57 -9.52 10.77
CA GLY A 881 34.08 -9.17 12.08
C GLY A 881 35.39 -8.38 12.00
N ALA A 882 35.49 -7.30 12.78
CA ALA A 882 36.73 -6.58 13.02
C ALA A 882 37.29 -6.93 14.40
N SER A 883 38.60 -6.88 14.58
CA SER A 883 39.20 -7.10 15.89
C SER A 883 40.31 -6.10 16.17
N ALA A 884 40.44 -5.77 17.45
CA ALA A 884 41.52 -4.93 17.95
C ALA A 884 41.95 -5.43 19.33
N SER A 885 43.25 -5.29 19.61
CA SER A 885 43.83 -5.60 20.92
C SER A 885 44.39 -4.32 21.50
N LEU A 886 43.97 -4.00 22.72
CA LEU A 886 44.45 -2.82 23.42
C LEU A 886 45.76 -3.16 24.14
N LEU A 887 46.87 -2.51 23.76
CA LEU A 887 48.19 -2.83 24.33
C LEU A 887 48.31 -2.33 25.78
N LEU A 888 49.05 -3.08 26.60
CA LEU A 888 49.46 -2.63 27.94
C LEU A 888 50.48 -1.49 27.82
N ALA A 889 50.43 -0.53 28.75
CA ALA A 889 51.44 0.52 28.84
C ALA A 889 52.79 -0.03 29.36
N ALA A 890 53.90 0.64 29.01
CA ALA A 890 55.20 0.35 29.61
C ALA A 890 55.21 0.76 31.10
N PRO A 891 55.84 -0.01 32.01
CA PRO A 891 56.06 0.46 33.37
C PRO A 891 56.87 1.75 33.37
N ILE A 892 56.48 2.72 34.18
CA ILE A 892 57.18 4.01 34.31
C ILE A 892 57.92 4.11 35.64
N SER A 893 58.85 5.07 35.74
CA SER A 893 59.61 5.34 36.97
C SER A 893 60.40 4.13 37.48
N PHE A 894 60.98 3.35 36.56
CA PHE A 894 61.79 2.20 36.91
C PHE A 894 63.11 2.65 37.55
N THR A 895 63.45 2.10 38.71
CA THR A 895 64.64 2.44 39.50
C THR A 895 65.45 1.20 39.86
N ALA A 896 66.76 1.37 40.03
CA ALA A 896 67.66 0.32 40.49
C ALA A 896 68.54 0.87 41.64
N ASN A 897 68.34 0.35 42.84
CA ASN A 897 68.99 0.82 44.06
C ASN A 897 69.99 -0.21 44.57
N LYS A 898 71.27 0.15 44.59
CA LYS A 898 72.34 -0.66 45.19
C LYS A 898 72.07 -0.86 46.68
N VAL A 899 72.13 -2.10 47.17
CA VAL A 899 72.01 -2.42 48.60
C VAL A 899 73.37 -2.84 49.18
N ASN A 900 74.04 -3.81 48.57
CA ASN A 900 75.38 -4.28 48.96
C ASN A 900 76.07 -5.01 47.79
N ALA A 901 77.17 -5.73 48.04
CA ALA A 901 77.91 -6.48 47.03
C ALA A 901 77.11 -7.55 46.27
N SER A 902 75.97 -8.01 46.80
CA SER A 902 75.21 -9.12 46.21
C SER A 902 73.72 -8.83 46.07
N ARG A 903 73.26 -7.58 46.19
CA ARG A 903 71.83 -7.23 46.08
C ARG A 903 71.57 -5.85 45.49
N ILE A 904 70.66 -5.78 44.53
CA ILE A 904 70.10 -4.56 43.93
C ILE A 904 68.57 -4.63 44.00
N ASP A 905 67.94 -3.60 44.56
CA ASP A 905 66.48 -3.50 44.65
C ASP A 905 65.91 -2.66 43.51
N LEU A 906 64.98 -3.24 42.77
CA LEU A 906 64.31 -2.65 41.63
C LEU A 906 62.88 -2.26 42.01
N GLY A 907 62.39 -1.13 41.49
CA GLY A 907 61.01 -0.67 41.72
C GLY A 907 60.48 0.13 40.53
N TRP A 908 59.18 0.02 40.26
CA TRP A 908 58.49 0.68 39.14
C TRP A 908 57.03 1.02 39.47
N GLY A 909 56.36 1.80 38.60
CA GLY A 909 54.93 2.11 38.73
C GLY A 909 54.04 0.95 38.28
N ALA A 910 52.89 0.76 38.94
CA ALA A 910 51.89 -0.21 38.53
C ALA A 910 51.27 0.16 37.17
N VAL A 911 51.09 -0.83 36.30
CA VAL A 911 50.43 -0.70 34.99
C VAL A 911 49.01 -1.26 35.07
N SER A 912 48.02 -0.43 34.71
CA SER A 912 46.62 -0.86 34.65
C SER A 912 46.43 -1.99 33.62
N GLY A 913 45.70 -3.04 34.00
CA GLY A 913 45.49 -4.24 33.17
C GLY A 913 46.61 -5.28 33.21
N ALA A 914 47.77 -4.97 33.80
CA ALA A 914 48.87 -5.93 33.96
C ALA A 914 48.59 -6.90 35.12
N THR A 915 48.70 -8.21 34.87
CA THR A 915 48.60 -9.24 35.92
C THR A 915 49.96 -9.61 36.51
N SER A 916 51.05 -9.31 35.79
CA SER A 916 52.43 -9.50 36.27
C SER A 916 53.43 -8.64 35.48
N TYR A 917 54.70 -8.70 35.85
CA TYR A 917 55.82 -8.05 35.17
C TYR A 917 56.93 -9.06 34.86
N LEU A 918 57.67 -8.80 33.78
CA LEU A 918 58.96 -9.42 33.52
C LEU A 918 60.05 -8.41 33.87
N VAL A 919 61.04 -8.85 34.65
CA VAL A 919 62.21 -8.07 35.01
C VAL A 919 63.40 -8.59 34.20
N LYS A 920 64.09 -7.70 33.49
CA LYS A 920 65.17 -8.06 32.58
C LYS A 920 66.44 -7.31 32.95
N ARG A 921 67.59 -7.96 32.77
CA ARG A 921 68.93 -7.46 33.14
C ARG A 921 69.91 -7.60 31.97
N ALA A 922 70.80 -6.62 31.82
CA ALA A 922 71.92 -6.61 30.90
C ALA A 922 73.22 -6.15 31.61
N THR A 923 74.37 -6.44 31.00
CA THR A 923 75.69 -5.94 31.43
C THR A 923 76.22 -4.80 30.54
N MET A 924 75.43 -4.39 29.54
CA MET A 924 75.72 -3.30 28.63
C MET A 924 74.50 -2.37 28.56
N GLU A 925 74.75 -1.07 28.45
CA GLU A 925 73.71 -0.05 28.29
C GLU A 925 72.91 -0.31 27.01
N GLY A 926 71.58 -0.29 27.11
CA GLY A 926 70.68 -0.57 26.00
C GLY A 926 70.52 -2.06 25.64
N GLY A 927 71.13 -2.96 26.42
CA GLY A 927 70.97 -4.41 26.25
C GLY A 927 72.13 -5.11 25.50
N PRO A 928 71.94 -6.37 25.07
CA PRO A 928 70.69 -7.15 25.13
C PRO A 928 70.31 -7.55 26.55
N TYR A 929 69.03 -7.41 26.91
CA TYR A 929 68.52 -7.82 28.22
C TYR A 929 68.08 -9.29 28.22
N ALA A 930 68.44 -10.01 29.27
CA ALA A 930 67.92 -11.33 29.59
C ALA A 930 66.86 -11.22 30.70
N THR A 931 65.77 -11.97 30.60
CA THR A 931 64.77 -12.05 31.68
C THR A 931 65.37 -12.74 32.89
N ILE A 932 65.38 -12.06 34.03
CA ILE A 932 65.85 -12.60 35.31
C ILE A 932 64.69 -12.96 36.25
N ALA A 933 63.50 -12.38 36.03
CA ALA A 933 62.28 -12.80 36.71
C ALA A 933 61.06 -12.64 35.80
N SER A 934 60.13 -13.58 35.89
CA SER A 934 58.85 -13.58 35.19
C SER A 934 57.72 -13.79 36.19
N GLY A 935 56.52 -13.26 35.89
CA GLY A 935 55.36 -13.46 36.77
C GLY A 935 55.41 -12.64 38.06
N VAL A 936 56.20 -11.56 38.10
CA VAL A 936 56.31 -10.69 39.28
C VAL A 936 55.00 -9.93 39.43
N THR A 937 54.22 -10.19 40.48
CA THR A 937 52.93 -9.51 40.71
C THR A 937 53.08 -8.21 41.50
N ALA A 938 54.19 -8.04 42.21
CA ALA A 938 54.54 -6.80 42.89
C ALA A 938 55.15 -5.78 41.92
N THR A 939 55.22 -4.52 42.34
CA THR A 939 55.87 -3.42 41.61
C THR A 939 57.33 -3.22 42.03
N SER A 940 57.95 -4.26 42.58
CA SER A 940 59.35 -4.29 42.99
C SER A 940 59.92 -5.69 42.88
N TYR A 941 61.24 -5.78 42.74
CA TYR A 941 61.98 -7.03 42.68
C TYR A 941 63.40 -6.85 43.22
N SER A 942 63.87 -7.78 44.03
CA SER A 942 65.24 -7.78 44.54
C SER A 942 66.10 -8.73 43.72
N ASP A 943 66.99 -8.19 42.89
CA ASP A 943 68.01 -9.00 42.22
C ASP A 943 69.12 -9.33 43.21
N SER A 944 69.28 -10.63 43.47
CA SER A 944 70.39 -11.18 44.27
C SER A 944 71.08 -12.35 43.57
N ASP A 945 70.76 -12.58 42.29
CA ASP A 945 71.19 -13.76 41.55
C ASP A 945 72.50 -13.50 40.78
N SER A 946 73.60 -14.03 41.32
CA SER A 946 74.93 -14.04 40.69
C SER A 946 75.46 -12.65 40.30
N LEU A 947 75.17 -11.63 41.12
CA LEU A 947 75.75 -10.29 40.97
C LEU A 947 77.25 -10.32 41.30
N THR A 948 78.06 -9.77 40.39
CA THR A 948 79.52 -9.63 40.61
C THR A 948 79.82 -8.23 41.14
N PRO A 949 80.45 -8.09 42.31
CA PRO A 949 80.79 -6.78 42.87
C PRO A 949 81.63 -5.95 41.90
N GLY A 950 81.26 -4.67 41.73
CA GLY A 950 81.93 -3.72 40.83
C GLY A 950 81.46 -3.75 39.37
N ILE A 951 80.64 -4.72 38.96
CA ILE A 951 80.06 -4.78 37.60
C ILE A 951 78.77 -3.97 37.53
N ARG A 952 78.64 -3.06 36.55
CA ARG A 952 77.39 -2.33 36.31
C ARG A 952 76.37 -3.23 35.62
N TYR A 953 75.17 -3.28 36.18
CA TYR A 953 74.03 -3.96 35.58
C TYR A 953 72.96 -2.94 35.21
N TYR A 954 72.30 -3.18 34.08
CA TYR A 954 71.22 -2.37 33.52
C TYR A 954 69.94 -3.18 33.54
N TYR A 955 68.83 -2.54 33.87
CA TYR A 955 67.56 -3.20 34.17
C TYR A 955 66.40 -2.46 33.50
N VAL A 956 65.45 -3.25 33.01
CA VAL A 956 64.14 -2.79 32.53
C VAL A 956 63.07 -3.75 33.03
N ALA A 957 61.82 -3.30 33.12
CA ALA A 957 60.66 -4.17 33.25
C ALA A 957 59.65 -3.95 32.14
N THR A 958 58.92 -5.01 31.82
CA THR A 958 57.76 -5.00 30.92
C THR A 958 56.54 -5.49 31.70
N ALA A 959 55.38 -4.92 31.40
CA ALA A 959 54.11 -5.37 31.97
C ALA A 959 53.56 -6.52 31.15
N SER A 960 52.89 -7.48 31.79
CA SER A 960 52.37 -8.67 31.15
C SER A 960 50.95 -9.00 31.61
N SER A 961 50.10 -9.40 30.66
CA SER A 961 48.75 -9.91 30.93
C SER A 961 48.31 -10.83 29.80
N GLY A 962 47.79 -12.03 30.14
CA GLY A 962 47.24 -12.96 29.14
C GLY A 962 48.21 -13.41 28.03
N GLY A 963 49.52 -13.31 28.25
CA GLY A 963 50.56 -13.60 27.23
C GLY A 963 50.97 -12.39 26.39
N ALA A 964 50.31 -11.24 26.52
CA ALA A 964 50.73 -9.97 25.93
C ALA A 964 51.78 -9.28 26.83
N GLU A 965 52.84 -8.74 26.21
CA GLU A 965 53.93 -8.03 26.88
C GLU A 965 53.98 -6.58 26.39
N SER A 966 54.10 -5.61 27.30
CA SER A 966 54.25 -4.19 26.94
C SER A 966 55.67 -3.84 26.52
N ALA A 967 55.86 -2.61 26.01
CA ALA A 967 57.19 -2.06 25.81
C ALA A 967 57.97 -1.97 27.15
N ALA A 968 59.31 -1.98 27.05
CA ALA A 968 60.18 -1.86 28.21
C ALA A 968 60.02 -0.49 28.90
N SER A 969 60.16 -0.49 30.22
CA SER A 969 60.31 0.72 31.01
C SER A 969 61.52 1.56 30.60
N ASN A 970 61.68 2.72 31.21
CA ASN A 970 62.99 3.38 31.21
C ASN A 970 64.06 2.44 31.79
N GLU A 971 65.27 2.47 31.23
CA GLU A 971 66.41 1.71 31.76
C GLU A 971 66.91 2.35 33.06
N ALA A 972 67.18 1.53 34.07
CA ALA A 972 67.91 1.94 35.27
C ALA A 972 69.16 1.09 35.45
N SER A 973 70.20 1.61 36.09
CA SER A 973 71.43 0.85 36.34
C SER A 973 71.95 1.03 37.75
N ALA A 974 72.66 0.00 38.24
CA ALA A 974 73.32 0.03 39.54
C ALA A 974 74.60 -0.84 39.52
N VAL A 975 75.54 -0.54 40.40
CA VAL A 975 76.78 -1.29 40.59
C VAL A 975 76.77 -1.91 41.99
N PRO A 976 76.60 -3.24 42.14
CA PRO A 976 76.60 -3.89 43.45
C PRO A 976 78.03 -3.82 44.02
N SER A 977 78.16 -3.39 45.25
CA SER A 977 79.45 -3.27 45.95
C SER A 977 79.21 -3.15 47.45
N ASP A 978 80.12 -3.62 48.28
CA ASP A 978 80.07 -3.32 49.70
C ASP A 978 80.36 -1.81 49.92
N PRO A 979 79.92 -1.20 51.03
CA PRO A 979 80.30 0.16 51.35
C PRO A 979 81.83 0.22 51.56
N LEU A 980 82.57 0.90 50.69
CA LEU A 980 84.01 1.15 50.86
C LEU A 980 84.25 2.22 51.95
N VAL A 981 85.27 1.99 52.78
CA VAL A 981 85.82 2.97 53.72
C VAL A 981 86.48 4.10 52.91
N PRO A 982 86.19 5.38 53.19
CA PRO A 982 86.22 6.43 52.16
C PRO A 982 87.54 7.20 52.09
N ASP A 983 87.78 7.76 50.92
CA ASP A 983 88.78 8.76 50.52
C ASP A 983 88.78 10.09 51.34
N ASP A 984 88.27 10.09 52.57
CA ASP A 984 88.21 11.26 53.45
C ASP A 984 89.12 11.06 54.67
N VAL A 985 90.42 11.09 54.43
CA VAL A 985 91.45 11.06 55.47
C VAL A 985 92.00 12.47 55.64
N VAL A 986 91.66 13.13 56.76
CA VAL A 986 92.20 14.46 57.10
C VAL A 986 93.60 14.26 57.71
N ILE A 987 94.62 14.83 57.06
CA ILE A 987 95.99 14.85 57.59
C ILE A 987 96.01 15.79 58.79
N GLU A 988 96.20 15.23 59.99
CA GLU A 988 96.18 15.98 61.26
C GLU A 988 97.56 16.58 61.57
N SER A 989 98.63 15.92 61.12
CA SER A 989 100.00 16.44 61.25
C SER A 989 100.93 15.85 60.19
N LEU A 990 101.90 16.65 59.72
CA LEU A 990 102.90 16.29 58.73
C LEU A 990 104.24 16.93 59.10
N GLU A 991 105.30 16.12 59.17
CA GLU A 991 106.67 16.61 59.29
C GLU A 991 107.51 16.22 58.07
N LEU A 992 108.12 17.22 57.45
CA LEU A 992 108.98 17.07 56.27
C LEU A 992 110.44 17.28 56.67
N GLY A 993 111.34 16.51 56.06
CA GLY A 993 112.77 16.66 56.27
C GLY A 993 113.58 16.05 55.14
N THR A 994 114.90 16.11 55.30
CA THR A 994 115.81 15.45 54.36
C THR A 994 116.33 14.16 54.97
N ASN A 995 116.42 13.11 54.14
CA ASN A 995 117.05 11.85 54.54
C ASN A 995 118.57 12.03 54.69
N LEU A 996 119.27 11.01 55.18
CA LEU A 996 120.75 11.05 55.34
C LEU A 996 121.51 11.21 54.00
N ALA A 997 120.82 11.05 52.86
CA ALA A 997 121.34 11.28 51.51
C ALA A 997 121.01 12.68 50.95
N GLY A 998 120.29 13.52 51.70
CA GLY A 998 119.94 14.89 51.33
C GLY A 998 118.67 15.04 50.48
N GLU A 999 117.88 13.98 50.31
CA GLU A 999 116.63 13.98 49.54
C GLU A 999 115.43 14.33 50.44
N GLU A 1000 114.49 15.13 49.94
CA GLU A 1000 113.26 15.47 50.66
C GLU A 1000 112.34 14.25 50.79
N GLN A 1001 111.87 13.98 52.02
CA GLN A 1001 110.91 12.91 52.30
C GLN A 1001 109.96 13.29 53.44
N VAL A 1002 108.85 12.56 53.54
CA VAL A 1002 107.95 12.64 54.71
C VAL A 1002 108.58 11.86 55.86
N LEU A 1003 108.91 12.54 56.95
CA LEU A 1003 109.47 11.90 58.15
C LEU A 1003 108.36 11.17 58.92
N ALA A 1004 107.21 11.83 59.12
CA ALA A 1004 106.03 11.26 59.75
C ALA A 1004 104.75 11.99 59.30
N ALA A 1005 103.66 11.25 59.09
CA ALA A 1005 102.31 11.80 58.91
C ALA A 1005 101.28 10.97 59.69
N VAL A 1006 100.29 11.63 60.29
CA VAL A 1006 99.15 10.98 60.97
C VAL A 1006 97.84 11.50 60.41
N ALA A 1007 96.89 10.60 60.24
CA ALA A 1007 95.58 10.97 59.78
C ALA A 1007 94.46 10.16 60.42
N LYS A 1008 93.26 10.75 60.45
CA LYS A 1008 92.05 10.17 61.05
C LYS A 1008 91.02 9.89 59.97
N SER A 1009 90.47 8.68 59.96
CA SER A 1009 89.36 8.34 59.06
C SER A 1009 88.08 9.04 59.50
N GLY A 1010 87.11 9.18 58.58
CA GLY A 1010 85.74 9.61 58.91
C GLY A 1010 85.02 8.75 59.97
N LEU A 1011 85.55 7.57 60.28
CA LEU A 1011 85.06 6.67 61.34
C LEU A 1011 85.87 6.77 62.65
N GLY A 1012 86.86 7.66 62.72
CA GLY A 1012 87.59 7.99 63.93
C GLY A 1012 88.83 7.15 64.26
N GLN A 1013 89.31 6.32 63.33
CA GLN A 1013 90.54 5.52 63.50
C GLN A 1013 91.77 6.27 62.97
N PHE A 1014 92.91 6.12 63.66
CA PHE A 1014 94.16 6.80 63.31
C PHE A 1014 95.14 5.88 62.54
N TYR A 1015 95.74 6.43 61.49
CA TYR A 1015 96.73 5.80 60.61
C TYR A 1015 98.00 6.65 60.53
N GLN A 1016 99.14 6.02 60.25
CA GLN A 1016 100.46 6.65 60.14
C GLN A 1016 101.21 6.25 58.85
N VAL A 1017 102.06 7.15 58.37
CA VAL A 1017 103.12 6.90 57.37
C VAL A 1017 104.46 7.39 57.94
N MET A 1018 105.54 6.61 57.75
CA MET A 1018 106.89 6.98 58.20
C MET A 1018 107.90 6.75 57.07
N GLY A 1019 108.78 7.71 56.81
CA GLY A 1019 109.92 7.57 55.89
C GLY A 1019 109.53 7.19 54.46
N SER A 1020 108.48 7.83 53.92
CA SER A 1020 107.98 7.57 52.56
C SER A 1020 108.25 8.77 51.65
N GLU A 1021 108.50 8.48 50.37
CA GLU A 1021 108.62 9.49 49.32
C GLU A 1021 107.24 10.01 48.86
N ASP A 1022 106.16 9.25 49.11
CA ASP A 1022 104.78 9.63 48.79
C ASP A 1022 103.74 9.17 49.83
N LEU A 1023 102.54 9.76 49.78
CA LEU A 1023 101.37 9.44 50.63
C LEU A 1023 100.29 8.74 49.80
N THR A 1024 100.61 7.56 49.27
CA THR A 1024 99.65 6.73 48.55
C THR A 1024 98.83 5.86 49.51
N ALA A 1025 97.68 5.35 49.09
CA ALA A 1025 96.81 4.53 49.95
C ALA A 1025 97.55 3.35 50.63
N ASN A 1026 98.61 2.83 49.99
CA ASN A 1026 99.36 1.68 50.48
C ASN A 1026 100.48 2.04 51.47
N SER A 1027 100.84 3.33 51.61
CA SER A 1027 101.88 3.76 52.56
C SER A 1027 101.37 3.91 54.00
N TRP A 1028 100.04 3.89 54.19
CA TRP A 1028 99.40 4.06 55.50
C TRP A 1028 99.29 2.75 56.27
N SER A 1029 99.63 2.81 57.56
CA SER A 1029 99.54 1.68 58.49
C SER A 1029 98.87 2.12 59.80
N PRO A 1030 98.21 1.22 60.57
CA PRO A 1030 97.51 1.60 61.79
C PRO A 1030 98.46 2.04 62.91
N VAL A 1031 98.07 3.04 63.71
CA VAL A 1031 98.87 3.51 64.86
C VAL A 1031 98.84 2.48 66.00
N SER A 1032 100.00 2.21 66.62
CA SER A 1032 100.17 1.10 67.58
C SER A 1032 99.75 1.39 69.03
N SER A 1033 99.81 2.65 69.50
CA SER A 1033 99.29 3.04 70.83
C SER A 1033 99.09 4.55 70.98
N ILE A 1034 98.13 4.97 71.82
CA ILE A 1034 97.78 6.37 72.10
C ILE A 1034 97.62 6.52 73.62
N TYR A 1035 98.15 7.59 74.22
CA TYR A 1035 97.93 7.87 75.65
C TYR A 1035 97.42 9.30 75.88
N GLN A 1036 96.54 9.45 76.87
CA GLN A 1036 95.95 10.73 77.27
C GLN A 1036 96.50 11.14 78.65
N GLY A 1037 97.27 12.23 78.70
CA GLY A 1037 97.73 12.82 79.95
C GLY A 1037 96.68 13.77 80.56
N ASN A 1038 96.69 13.92 81.89
CA ASN A 1038 95.80 14.86 82.59
C ASN A 1038 96.06 16.29 82.12
N GLY A 1039 95.12 16.83 81.35
CA GLY A 1039 95.26 18.10 80.62
C GLY A 1039 94.68 18.07 79.20
N GLY A 1040 94.20 16.91 78.72
CA GLY A 1040 93.48 16.81 77.44
C GLY A 1040 94.38 16.72 76.20
N LEU A 1041 95.69 16.55 76.39
CA LEU A 1041 96.67 16.43 75.31
C LEU A 1041 96.81 14.96 74.87
N LEU A 1042 96.73 14.74 73.55
CA LEU A 1042 96.89 13.43 72.91
C LEU A 1042 98.33 13.27 72.45
N GLU A 1043 99.06 12.34 73.06
CA GLU A 1043 100.42 11.99 72.65
C GLU A 1043 100.42 10.60 72.00
N ILE A 1044 101.01 10.54 70.81
CA ILE A 1044 101.12 9.31 70.00
C ILE A 1044 102.58 8.83 70.03
N ASP A 1045 102.76 7.58 70.45
CA ASP A 1045 104.06 6.94 70.61
C ASP A 1045 104.44 6.24 69.29
N PHE A 1046 105.49 6.72 68.63
CA PHE A 1046 106.01 6.08 67.42
C PHE A 1046 107.14 5.12 67.78
N ALA A 1047 107.04 3.89 67.29
CA ALA A 1047 108.15 2.96 67.38
C ALA A 1047 109.09 3.21 66.19
N PHE A 1048 110.29 3.78 66.39
CA PHE A 1048 111.51 3.30 65.72
C PHE A 1048 112.75 4.02 66.25
N ASP A 1049 113.84 3.27 66.45
CA ASP A 1049 115.18 3.81 66.47
C ASP A 1049 116.17 2.82 65.84
N TYR A 1050 117.10 3.36 65.04
CA TYR A 1050 118.39 2.75 64.76
C TYR A 1050 119.48 3.84 64.81
N SER A 1051 119.69 4.49 65.95
CA SER A 1051 121.02 4.97 66.40
C SER A 1051 121.05 5.76 67.71
N THR A 1052 119.95 6.17 68.36
CA THR A 1052 120.03 7.00 69.60
C THR A 1052 119.07 6.68 70.75
N ASN A 1053 118.26 5.64 70.67
CA ASN A 1053 117.34 5.13 71.70
C ASN A 1053 116.51 6.24 72.40
N SER A 1054 116.13 7.27 71.63
CA SER A 1054 115.30 8.38 72.08
C SER A 1054 113.94 8.27 71.40
N LYS A 1055 112.87 8.06 72.16
CA LYS A 1055 111.49 8.08 71.63
C LYS A 1055 111.11 9.51 71.26
N MET A 1056 110.65 9.72 70.03
CA MET A 1056 110.08 10.99 69.59
C MET A 1056 108.57 10.97 69.82
N PHE A 1057 108.10 11.94 70.61
CA PHE A 1057 106.69 12.10 70.94
C PHE A 1057 106.15 13.34 70.20
N PHE A 1058 105.09 13.14 69.43
CA PHE A 1058 104.39 14.24 68.78
C PHE A 1058 103.22 14.67 69.64
N ARG A 1059 103.27 15.93 70.07
CA ARG A 1059 102.23 16.59 70.84
C ARG A 1059 101.24 17.20 69.85
N LEU A 1060 100.03 16.63 69.75
CA LEU A 1060 98.93 17.35 69.13
C LEU A 1060 98.26 18.24 70.17
N GLU A 1061 98.46 19.55 70.02
CA GLU A 1061 97.72 20.54 70.78
C GLU A 1061 96.31 20.67 70.21
N ALA A 1062 95.39 19.85 70.73
CA ALA A 1062 93.97 20.04 70.46
C ALA A 1062 93.51 21.36 71.12
N TRP A 1063 93.34 22.42 70.32
CA TRP A 1063 92.59 23.61 70.72
C TRP A 1063 91.14 23.49 70.21
N THR A 1064 90.23 23.69 71.15
CA THR A 1064 88.77 23.47 71.10
C THR A 1064 88.00 24.55 70.35
N GLU A 1065 86.88 24.17 69.74
CA GLU A 1065 85.54 24.71 70.08
C GLU A 1065 84.47 23.62 69.92
#